data_AF-A0A930V223-F1
#
_entry.id   AF-A0A930V223-F1
#
_cell.length_a   1.000
_cell.length_b   1.000
_cell.length_c   1.000
_cell.angle_alpha   90.00
_cell.angle_beta   90.00
_cell.angle_gamma   90.00
#
_symmetry.space_group_name_H-M   'P 1'
#
loop_
_entity.id
_entity.type
_entity.pdbx_description
1 polymer ?
#
loop_
_entity_poly.entity_id
_entity_poly.type
_entity_poly.pdbx_seq_one_letter_code
_entity_poly.pdbx_strand_id
1 'polypeptide(L)'
;MTDKHFTLDVNPDMLRSVARDLETLGTELHSQSRKAGGAPGEIGQKWTGQAATSIKTEMTSLGTVLQGFHDKLDGVPAALRALAKTYDDALAQLPGLNKKWDAAEDAYDRAVTQADNDMSDSRDELAKKGPVNRAITYELQQSRNTKVSNAADDKRSTQHGLEMSFGYTKQWLGQQTKVLADALRDSGPIEVSDDAIDKWQHGQGPTVDASSILSQLALANQLDQLRQQQEEQRLHEAARAEAQQKLDELRDALDDEDMDKVNEILAEIGQHSGDDIWSEEMVKELGPQGLQGIYEQINQGVSDGYYDVETISTALLAFNDTAANGLSQYGDKDFADYMQTWMDADYGPKMWALLASSDEADGRINAIALTYQSEVYNASLSNTLGPSLFPAIFHDAYGDDVQHMLQYWSEHSDASDLADIVEQMGDDDIREMLLTMHNVQTEGGTMNLDEYQYIADLYGNTIIELKQRFLDEIGSDDIGAEPRELLLLLEVRNRNVGQGGGQYTDALAPYIDDVASDPAFVDWYMRHTGDEVAGIDISRSNFRDLLRDGDTDVDQLVADVIRYQLDRGDSDVAVANTLGDLMRAQDLLGNEMNLATLTKALADAGLSLLDLPPGVSQVKSVLEAIAGEYGRMEAIDADSDDDERAAKAQKAMVFALYVQSHGGPPPGFEDFVTEHGLGDDPDAPIEYYEHIRQQDNQTYQELSRLYDQINGGRDDAL
;
A
#
# COMPACT_ATOMS: atom_id res chain seq x y z
N MET A 1 -23.09 7.63 12.06
CA MET A 1 -23.54 6.38 11.43
C MET A 1 -22.53 5.33 11.87
N THR A 2 -22.91 4.09 12.16
CA THR A 2 -21.89 3.07 12.44
C THR A 2 -21.15 2.79 11.15
N ASP A 3 -19.87 3.17 11.07
CA ASP A 3 -19.02 2.90 9.92
C ASP A 3 -19.03 1.39 9.67
N LYS A 4 -19.41 1.02 8.45
CA LYS A 4 -19.45 -0.38 8.03
C LYS A 4 -18.08 -0.73 7.50
N HIS A 5 -17.52 -1.87 7.94
CA HIS A 5 -16.19 -2.33 7.54
C HIS A 5 -16.00 -2.44 6.02
N PHE A 6 -17.05 -2.85 5.29
CA PHE A 6 -17.04 -2.93 3.82
C PHE A 6 -18.12 -2.02 3.23
N THR A 7 -17.71 -1.09 2.38
CA THR A 7 -18.57 -0.18 1.62
C THR A 7 -18.19 -0.19 0.13
N LEU A 8 -19.15 0.12 -0.73
CA LEU A 8 -18.94 0.37 -2.16
C LEU A 8 -19.73 1.60 -2.53
N ASP A 9 -19.07 2.61 -3.07
CA ASP A 9 -19.71 3.78 -3.64
C ASP A 9 -19.92 3.58 -5.15
N VAL A 10 -21.06 2.97 -5.49
CA VAL A 10 -21.45 2.71 -6.88
C VAL A 10 -22.92 3.02 -7.09
N ASN A 11 -23.26 3.51 -8.30
CA ASN A 11 -24.63 3.89 -8.66
C ASN A 11 -25.16 3.08 -9.86
N PRO A 12 -25.69 1.86 -9.62
CA PRO A 12 -26.27 1.01 -10.67
C PRO A 12 -27.42 1.69 -11.44
N ASP A 13 -28.19 2.55 -10.78
CA ASP A 13 -29.35 3.21 -11.39
C ASP A 13 -28.92 4.28 -12.40
N MET A 14 -27.83 4.98 -12.14
CA MET A 14 -27.23 5.90 -13.11
C MET A 14 -26.80 5.13 -14.38
N LEU A 15 -26.11 3.98 -14.23
CA LEU A 15 -25.73 3.14 -15.36
C LEU A 15 -26.95 2.66 -16.18
N ARG A 16 -28.04 2.27 -15.50
CA ARG A 16 -29.32 1.92 -16.17
C ARG A 16 -29.97 3.11 -16.85
N SER A 17 -29.83 4.32 -16.30
CA SER A 17 -30.32 5.53 -16.95
C SER A 17 -29.57 5.78 -18.25
N VAL A 18 -28.23 5.78 -18.19
CA VAL A 18 -27.38 5.95 -19.39
C VAL A 18 -27.68 4.87 -20.43
N ALA A 19 -27.86 3.62 -20.01
CA ALA A 19 -28.24 2.54 -20.92
C ALA A 19 -29.59 2.79 -21.64
N ARG A 20 -30.59 3.35 -20.95
CA ARG A 20 -31.89 3.71 -21.55
C ARG A 20 -31.76 4.89 -22.52
N ASP A 21 -30.94 5.87 -22.17
CA ASP A 21 -30.72 7.05 -23.02
C ASP A 21 -29.99 6.66 -24.31
N LEU A 22 -28.95 5.83 -24.22
CA LEU A 22 -28.23 5.30 -25.38
C LEU A 22 -29.09 4.38 -26.26
N GLU A 23 -29.95 3.56 -25.66
CA GLU A 23 -30.91 2.73 -26.43
C GLU A 23 -31.96 3.58 -27.16
N THR A 24 -32.41 4.66 -26.52
CA THR A 24 -33.33 5.64 -27.12
C THR A 24 -32.66 6.33 -28.31
N LEU A 25 -31.41 6.79 -28.12
CA LEU A 25 -30.60 7.38 -29.18
C LEU A 25 -30.36 6.40 -30.33
N GLY A 26 -29.97 5.16 -30.04
CA GLY A 26 -29.80 4.11 -31.04
C GLY A 26 -31.07 3.87 -31.85
N THR A 27 -32.22 3.78 -31.17
CA THR A 27 -33.54 3.63 -31.81
C THR A 27 -33.88 4.82 -32.72
N GLU A 28 -33.57 6.04 -32.28
CA GLU A 28 -33.77 7.25 -33.08
C GLU A 28 -32.87 7.25 -34.31
N LEU A 29 -31.57 6.98 -34.15
CA LEU A 29 -30.61 6.87 -35.24
C LEU A 29 -31.03 5.83 -36.27
N HIS A 30 -31.50 4.67 -35.82
CA HIS A 30 -31.99 3.62 -36.70
C HIS A 30 -33.28 4.00 -37.43
N SER A 31 -34.19 4.70 -36.76
CA SER A 31 -35.40 5.24 -37.39
C SER A 31 -35.05 6.28 -38.46
N GLN A 32 -34.14 7.21 -38.15
CA GLN A 32 -33.69 8.24 -39.08
C GLN A 32 -32.86 7.65 -40.23
N SER A 33 -32.05 6.62 -39.98
CA SER A 33 -31.28 5.91 -41.01
C SER A 33 -32.19 5.34 -42.08
N ARG A 34 -33.26 4.64 -41.67
CA ARG A 34 -34.27 4.08 -42.58
C ARG A 34 -35.04 5.17 -43.34
N LYS A 35 -35.40 6.27 -42.69
CA LYS A 35 -36.09 7.40 -43.34
C LYS A 35 -35.20 8.06 -44.38
N ALA A 36 -33.96 8.40 -44.03
CA ALA A 36 -33.01 9.05 -44.93
C ALA A 36 -32.64 8.12 -46.10
N GLY A 37 -32.30 6.86 -45.82
CA GLY A 37 -31.97 5.87 -46.85
C GLY A 37 -33.15 5.48 -47.74
N GLY A 38 -34.38 5.54 -47.24
CA GLY A 38 -35.61 5.23 -47.98
C GLY A 38 -36.16 6.40 -48.82
N ALA A 39 -35.89 7.65 -48.42
CA ALA A 39 -36.41 8.86 -49.08
C ALA A 39 -36.14 8.93 -50.60
N PRO A 40 -34.99 8.51 -51.14
CA PRO A 40 -34.76 8.45 -52.59
C PRO A 40 -35.79 7.61 -53.35
N GLY A 41 -36.26 6.51 -52.75
CA GLY A 41 -37.30 5.64 -53.29
C GLY A 41 -38.68 6.30 -53.27
N GLU A 42 -39.00 7.04 -52.20
CA GLU A 42 -40.28 7.74 -52.04
C GLU A 42 -40.44 8.93 -52.99
N ILE A 43 -39.35 9.70 -53.19
CA ILE A 43 -39.26 10.76 -54.20
C ILE A 43 -39.52 10.19 -55.62
N GLY A 44 -39.16 8.92 -55.83
CA GLY A 44 -39.42 8.18 -57.05
C GLY A 44 -38.66 8.72 -58.27
N GLN A 45 -38.97 8.17 -59.45
CA GLN A 45 -38.29 8.56 -60.70
C GLN A 45 -38.82 9.85 -61.34
N LYS A 46 -39.78 10.53 -60.69
CA LYS A 46 -40.41 11.75 -61.25
C LYS A 46 -39.52 12.99 -61.13
N TRP A 47 -38.63 13.03 -60.13
CA TRP A 47 -37.63 14.09 -60.01
C TRP A 47 -36.29 13.62 -60.60
N THR A 48 -35.89 14.25 -61.70
CA THR A 48 -34.74 13.88 -62.54
C THR A 48 -33.78 15.05 -62.75
N GLY A 49 -32.54 14.77 -63.13
CA GLY A 49 -31.48 15.77 -63.35
C GLY A 49 -30.30 15.58 -62.38
N GLN A 50 -29.22 16.33 -62.59
CA GLN A 50 -27.99 16.19 -61.78
C GLN A 50 -28.23 16.53 -60.31
N ALA A 51 -28.97 17.61 -60.01
CA ALA A 51 -29.31 17.98 -58.64
C ALA A 51 -30.13 16.90 -57.91
N ALA A 52 -31.13 16.32 -58.60
CA ALA A 52 -31.93 15.23 -58.04
C ALA A 52 -31.09 13.97 -57.78
N THR A 53 -30.07 13.72 -58.61
CA THR A 53 -29.15 12.59 -58.43
C THR A 53 -28.23 12.82 -57.23
N SER A 54 -27.64 14.01 -57.09
CA SER A 54 -26.79 14.38 -55.94
C SER A 54 -27.54 14.21 -54.62
N ILE A 55 -28.73 14.80 -54.52
CA ILE A 55 -29.52 14.80 -53.28
C ILE A 55 -29.96 13.38 -52.90
N LYS A 56 -30.33 12.55 -53.87
CA LYS A 56 -30.67 11.13 -53.62
C LYS A 56 -29.47 10.32 -53.12
N THR A 57 -28.29 10.57 -53.66
CA THR A 57 -27.04 9.94 -53.20
C THR A 57 -26.71 10.40 -51.78
N GLU A 58 -26.76 11.71 -51.50
CA GLU A 58 -26.52 12.27 -50.16
C GLU A 58 -27.48 11.70 -49.12
N MET A 59 -28.78 11.58 -49.43
CA MET A 59 -29.78 10.96 -48.54
C MET A 59 -29.47 9.48 -48.27
N THR A 60 -29.03 8.73 -49.30
CA THR A 60 -28.62 7.33 -49.15
C THR A 60 -27.39 7.22 -48.24
N SER A 61 -26.37 8.04 -48.48
CA SER A 61 -25.15 8.06 -47.70
C SER A 61 -25.40 8.48 -46.25
N LEU A 62 -26.26 9.47 -46.01
CA LEU A 62 -26.71 9.85 -44.66
C LEU A 62 -27.40 8.67 -43.96
N GLY A 63 -28.27 7.95 -44.67
CA GLY A 63 -28.88 6.72 -44.16
C GLY A 63 -27.84 5.68 -43.73
N THR A 64 -26.82 5.41 -44.56
CA THR A 64 -25.74 4.47 -44.23
C THR A 64 -24.92 4.92 -43.02
N VAL A 65 -24.60 6.21 -42.90
CA VAL A 65 -23.86 6.75 -41.75
C VAL A 65 -24.63 6.58 -40.45
N LEU A 66 -25.91 6.97 -40.44
CA LEU A 66 -26.77 6.84 -39.27
C LEU A 66 -26.93 5.37 -38.84
N GLN A 67 -26.95 4.43 -39.81
CA GLN A 67 -26.95 3.01 -39.52
C GLN A 67 -25.64 2.55 -38.88
N GLY A 68 -24.48 3.00 -39.36
CA GLY A 68 -23.19 2.66 -38.76
C GLY A 68 -23.06 3.11 -37.31
N PHE A 69 -23.60 4.28 -36.96
CA PHE A 69 -23.68 4.73 -35.57
C PHE A 69 -24.59 3.85 -34.71
N HIS A 70 -25.78 3.48 -35.22
CA HIS A 70 -26.64 2.53 -34.54
C HIS A 70 -25.91 1.22 -34.25
N ASP A 71 -25.23 0.65 -35.25
CA ASP A 71 -24.56 -0.64 -35.10
C ASP A 71 -23.42 -0.59 -34.06
N LYS A 72 -22.73 0.56 -33.93
CA LYS A 72 -21.74 0.79 -32.87
C LYS A 72 -22.35 0.94 -31.49
N LEU A 73 -23.54 1.55 -31.39
CA LEU A 73 -24.22 1.78 -30.11
C LEU A 73 -25.00 0.56 -29.62
N ASP A 74 -25.36 -0.39 -30.49
CA ASP A 74 -26.25 -1.52 -30.16
C ASP A 74 -25.74 -2.38 -28.98
N GLY A 75 -24.42 -2.54 -28.85
CA GLY A 75 -23.80 -3.33 -27.78
C GLY A 75 -23.64 -2.62 -26.43
N VAL A 76 -23.59 -1.28 -26.42
CA VAL A 76 -23.21 -0.49 -25.24
C VAL A 76 -24.30 -0.52 -24.13
N PRO A 77 -25.60 -0.35 -24.43
CA PRO A 77 -26.66 -0.49 -23.42
C PRO A 77 -26.67 -1.85 -22.72
N ALA A 78 -26.35 -2.93 -23.44
CA ALA A 78 -26.28 -4.27 -22.85
C ALA A 78 -25.11 -4.40 -21.87
N ALA A 79 -23.93 -3.88 -22.23
CA ALA A 79 -22.76 -3.85 -21.35
C ALA A 79 -23.00 -3.02 -20.09
N LEU A 80 -23.61 -1.83 -20.22
CA LEU A 80 -23.98 -0.98 -19.08
C LEU A 80 -24.97 -1.66 -18.13
N ARG A 81 -25.98 -2.36 -18.66
CA ARG A 81 -26.94 -3.14 -17.86
C ARG A 81 -26.28 -4.32 -17.16
N ALA A 82 -25.33 -4.98 -17.82
CA ALA A 82 -24.57 -6.07 -17.23
C ALA A 82 -23.72 -5.56 -16.05
N LEU A 83 -22.99 -4.45 -16.21
CA LEU A 83 -22.23 -3.82 -15.13
C LEU A 83 -23.13 -3.37 -13.98
N ALA A 84 -24.27 -2.74 -14.28
CA ALA A 84 -25.24 -2.34 -13.25
C ALA A 84 -25.74 -3.54 -12.44
N LYS A 85 -26.04 -4.67 -13.09
CA LYS A 85 -26.44 -5.90 -12.40
C LYS A 85 -25.30 -6.44 -11.52
N THR A 86 -24.08 -6.44 -12.04
CA THR A 86 -22.87 -6.82 -11.31
C THR A 86 -22.70 -5.98 -10.03
N TYR A 87 -22.91 -4.67 -10.10
CA TYR A 87 -22.90 -3.80 -8.92
C TYR A 87 -24.04 -4.08 -7.94
N ASP A 88 -25.26 -4.34 -8.40
CA ASP A 88 -26.35 -4.77 -7.50
C ASP A 88 -25.98 -6.06 -6.75
N ASP A 89 -25.43 -7.05 -7.46
CA ASP A 89 -25.06 -8.35 -6.89
C ASP A 89 -23.94 -8.17 -5.83
N ALA A 90 -23.03 -7.21 -6.02
CA ALA A 90 -22.00 -6.87 -5.03
C ALA A 90 -22.58 -6.11 -3.82
N LEU A 91 -23.41 -5.09 -4.05
CA LEU A 91 -24.10 -4.35 -2.99
C LEU A 91 -24.97 -5.26 -2.12
N ALA A 92 -25.60 -6.29 -2.71
CA ALA A 92 -26.38 -7.29 -1.99
C ALA A 92 -25.54 -8.20 -1.08
N GLN A 93 -24.24 -8.37 -1.37
CA GLN A 93 -23.33 -9.20 -0.57
C GLN A 93 -22.74 -8.46 0.63
N LEU A 94 -22.55 -7.13 0.55
CA LEU A 94 -21.92 -6.32 1.61
C LEU A 94 -22.55 -6.50 2.99
N PRO A 95 -23.89 -6.53 3.16
CA PRO A 95 -24.48 -6.76 4.48
C PRO A 95 -24.09 -8.12 5.07
N GLY A 96 -23.91 -9.14 4.22
CA GLY A 96 -23.48 -10.47 4.65
C GLY A 96 -22.03 -10.51 5.10
N LEU A 97 -21.14 -9.77 4.42
CA LEU A 97 -19.73 -9.64 4.81
C LEU A 97 -19.59 -8.86 6.12
N ASN A 98 -20.22 -7.69 6.21
CA ASN A 98 -20.21 -6.88 7.44
C ASN A 98 -20.77 -7.67 8.63
N LYS A 99 -21.89 -8.40 8.46
CA LYS A 99 -22.43 -9.25 9.54
C LYS A 99 -21.46 -10.35 9.98
N LYS A 100 -20.65 -10.90 9.08
CA LYS A 100 -19.64 -11.91 9.44
C LYS A 100 -18.47 -11.27 10.18
N TRP A 101 -18.10 -10.04 9.82
CA TRP A 101 -17.11 -9.26 10.54
C TRP A 101 -17.57 -8.99 11.97
N ASP A 102 -18.76 -8.41 12.13
CA ASP A 102 -19.38 -8.17 13.44
C ASP A 102 -19.44 -9.46 14.27
N ALA A 103 -19.77 -10.60 13.63
CA ALA A 103 -19.84 -11.89 14.30
C ALA A 103 -18.47 -12.41 14.78
N ALA A 104 -17.38 -12.06 14.08
CA ALA A 104 -16.01 -12.40 14.47
C ALA A 104 -15.56 -11.55 15.66
N GLU A 105 -15.86 -10.25 15.65
CA GLU A 105 -15.63 -9.35 16.81
C GLU A 105 -16.40 -9.81 18.04
N ASP A 106 -17.70 -10.07 17.88
CA ASP A 106 -18.57 -10.64 18.92
C ASP A 106 -18.02 -11.97 19.47
N ALA A 107 -17.42 -12.81 18.62
CA ALA A 107 -16.87 -14.10 19.03
C ALA A 107 -15.59 -13.91 19.85
N TYR A 108 -14.71 -13.00 19.43
CA TYR A 108 -13.53 -12.60 20.19
C TYR A 108 -13.90 -12.04 21.57
N ASP A 109 -14.82 -11.07 21.64
CA ASP A 109 -15.23 -10.45 22.90
C ASP A 109 -15.83 -11.46 23.89
N ARG A 110 -16.63 -12.42 23.38
CA ARG A 110 -17.15 -13.54 24.18
C ARG A 110 -16.02 -14.44 24.69
N ALA A 111 -15.01 -14.72 23.86
CA ALA A 111 -13.88 -15.55 24.24
C ALA A 111 -13.01 -14.87 25.31
N VAL A 112 -12.74 -13.56 25.17
CA VAL A 112 -12.03 -12.76 26.19
C VAL A 112 -12.80 -12.76 27.50
N THR A 113 -14.10 -12.48 27.47
CA THR A 113 -14.96 -12.50 28.66
C THR A 113 -14.97 -13.88 29.33
N GLN A 114 -15.02 -14.96 28.55
CA GLN A 114 -14.96 -16.32 29.08
C GLN A 114 -13.59 -16.64 29.71
N ALA A 115 -12.49 -16.21 29.09
CA ALA A 115 -11.14 -16.40 29.62
C ALA A 115 -10.95 -15.65 30.96
N ASP A 116 -11.50 -14.44 31.06
CA ASP A 116 -11.53 -13.67 32.31
C ASP A 116 -12.32 -14.38 33.42
N ASN A 117 -13.52 -14.88 33.08
CA ASN A 117 -14.35 -15.63 34.03
C ASN A 117 -13.67 -16.93 34.49
N ASP A 118 -13.11 -17.71 33.56
CA ASP A 118 -12.39 -18.96 33.86
C ASP A 118 -11.19 -18.70 34.80
N MET A 119 -10.45 -17.62 34.56
CA MET A 119 -9.34 -17.20 35.42
C MET A 119 -9.83 -16.85 36.82
N SER A 120 -10.90 -16.05 36.91
CA SER A 120 -11.52 -15.65 38.18
C SER A 120 -12.03 -16.85 38.97
N ASP A 121 -12.78 -17.75 38.33
CA ASP A 121 -13.34 -18.95 38.95
C ASP A 121 -12.22 -19.90 39.43
N SER A 122 -11.19 -20.12 38.60
CA SER A 122 -10.05 -20.95 38.97
C SER A 122 -9.29 -20.37 40.16
N ARG A 123 -9.10 -19.03 40.18
CA ARG A 123 -8.46 -18.33 41.30
C ARG A 123 -9.27 -18.49 42.59
N ASP A 124 -10.59 -18.35 42.53
CA ASP A 124 -11.49 -18.52 43.67
C ASP A 124 -11.52 -19.96 44.19
N GLU A 125 -11.49 -20.95 43.30
CA GLU A 125 -11.38 -22.36 43.68
C GLU A 125 -10.06 -22.70 44.36
N LEU A 126 -8.95 -22.16 43.84
CA LEU A 126 -7.63 -22.36 44.41
C LEU A 126 -7.49 -21.66 45.76
N ALA A 127 -8.05 -20.45 45.91
CA ALA A 127 -8.09 -19.72 47.17
C ALA A 127 -8.83 -20.49 48.29
N LYS A 128 -9.85 -21.28 47.94
CA LYS A 128 -10.55 -22.18 48.89
C LYS A 128 -9.67 -23.34 49.39
N LYS A 129 -8.64 -23.74 48.62
CA LYS A 129 -7.73 -24.86 48.95
C LYS A 129 -6.45 -24.40 49.68
N GLY A 130 -6.15 -23.10 49.66
CA GLY A 130 -4.99 -22.51 50.33
C GLY A 130 -4.63 -21.14 49.75
N PRO A 131 -3.59 -20.46 50.28
CA PRO A 131 -3.15 -19.18 49.73
C PRO A 131 -2.65 -19.36 48.29
N VAL A 132 -3.24 -18.60 47.36
CA VAL A 132 -2.79 -18.52 45.96
C VAL A 132 -1.46 -17.76 45.94
N ASN A 133 -0.38 -18.45 45.54
CA ASN A 133 0.94 -17.85 45.43
C ASN A 133 1.15 -17.25 44.02
N ARG A 134 2.27 -16.55 43.84
CA ARG A 134 2.60 -15.89 42.56
C ARG A 134 2.70 -16.87 41.39
N ALA A 135 3.22 -18.07 41.60
CA ALA A 135 3.37 -19.07 40.54
C ALA A 135 2.01 -19.51 39.99
N ILE A 136 1.05 -19.77 40.87
CA ILE A 136 -0.33 -20.13 40.47
C ILE A 136 -1.02 -18.96 39.75
N THR A 137 -0.85 -17.73 40.21
CA THR A 137 -1.40 -16.55 39.50
C THR A 137 -0.80 -16.41 38.10
N TYR A 138 0.50 -16.65 37.96
CA TYR A 138 1.19 -16.62 36.67
C TYR A 138 0.66 -17.71 35.73
N GLU A 139 0.50 -18.95 36.20
CA GLU A 139 -0.08 -20.05 35.40
C GLU A 139 -1.51 -19.74 34.93
N LEU A 140 -2.34 -19.16 35.81
CA LEU A 140 -3.70 -18.75 35.45
C LEU A 140 -3.72 -17.61 34.42
N GLN A 141 -2.80 -16.65 34.56
CA GLN A 141 -2.66 -15.55 33.62
C GLN A 141 -2.12 -16.04 32.26
N GLN A 142 -1.18 -16.98 32.26
CA GLN A 142 -0.69 -17.62 31.04
C GLN A 142 -1.82 -18.38 30.33
N SER A 143 -2.63 -19.16 31.06
CA SER A 143 -3.78 -19.86 30.49
C SER A 143 -4.82 -18.90 29.89
N ARG A 144 -5.10 -17.78 30.58
CA ARG A 144 -5.95 -16.70 30.05
C ARG A 144 -5.36 -16.13 28.76
N ASN A 145 -4.07 -15.77 28.78
CA ASN A 145 -3.41 -15.15 27.64
C ASN A 145 -3.39 -16.08 26.42
N THR A 146 -3.13 -17.39 26.59
CA THR A 146 -3.22 -18.37 25.50
C THR A 146 -4.63 -18.42 24.89
N LYS A 147 -5.69 -18.39 25.71
CA LYS A 147 -7.07 -18.39 25.20
C LYS A 147 -7.41 -17.10 24.45
N VAL A 148 -6.98 -15.94 24.96
CA VAL A 148 -7.17 -14.64 24.31
C VAL A 148 -6.39 -14.56 23.01
N SER A 149 -5.15 -15.05 22.99
CA SER A 149 -4.31 -15.14 21.78
C SER A 149 -4.99 -15.97 20.71
N ASN A 150 -5.39 -17.21 21.02
CA ASN A 150 -6.08 -18.07 20.05
C ASN A 150 -7.36 -17.42 19.48
N ALA A 151 -8.11 -16.71 20.33
CA ALA A 151 -9.31 -16.00 19.88
C ALA A 151 -8.98 -14.79 18.99
N ALA A 152 -7.87 -14.09 19.26
CA ALA A 152 -7.37 -13.02 18.41
C ALA A 152 -6.92 -13.57 17.05
N ASP A 153 -6.23 -14.71 17.03
CA ASP A 153 -5.78 -15.38 15.80
C ASP A 153 -6.98 -15.85 14.95
N ASP A 154 -8.00 -16.45 15.58
CA ASP A 154 -9.25 -16.83 14.90
C ASP A 154 -9.98 -15.61 14.32
N LYS A 155 -10.02 -14.49 15.08
CA LYS A 155 -10.59 -13.22 14.62
C LYS A 155 -9.83 -12.69 13.40
N ARG A 156 -8.50 -12.57 13.50
CA ARG A 156 -7.62 -12.08 12.41
C ARG A 156 -7.76 -12.95 11.17
N SER A 157 -7.69 -14.28 11.30
CA SER A 157 -7.86 -15.21 10.19
C SER A 157 -9.23 -15.05 9.50
N THR A 158 -10.30 -14.89 10.28
CA THR A 158 -11.65 -14.66 9.75
C THR A 158 -11.75 -13.31 9.03
N GLN A 159 -11.23 -12.24 9.64
CA GLN A 159 -11.23 -10.89 9.07
C GLN A 159 -10.44 -10.84 7.76
N HIS A 160 -9.23 -11.42 7.74
CA HIS A 160 -8.41 -11.56 6.54
C HIS A 160 -9.14 -12.33 5.42
N GLY A 161 -9.81 -13.45 5.74
CA GLY A 161 -10.62 -14.17 4.76
C GLY A 161 -11.80 -13.37 4.19
N LEU A 162 -12.38 -12.46 4.98
CA LEU A 162 -13.44 -11.54 4.53
C LEU A 162 -12.87 -10.42 3.64
N GLU A 163 -11.72 -9.87 4.00
CA GLU A 163 -10.98 -8.88 3.20
C GLU A 163 -10.59 -9.46 1.84
N MET A 164 -10.02 -10.67 1.79
CA MET A 164 -9.72 -11.37 0.55
C MET A 164 -10.97 -11.58 -0.31
N SER A 165 -12.09 -11.98 0.30
CA SER A 165 -13.37 -12.13 -0.41
C SER A 165 -13.88 -10.82 -1.00
N PHE A 166 -13.69 -9.71 -0.29
CA PHE A 166 -14.03 -8.38 -0.76
C PHE A 166 -13.05 -7.90 -1.86
N GLY A 167 -11.76 -8.19 -1.72
CA GLY A 167 -10.73 -7.96 -2.73
C GLY A 167 -11.04 -8.64 -4.06
N TYR A 168 -11.42 -9.94 -4.04
CA TYR A 168 -11.88 -10.64 -5.24
C TYR A 168 -13.12 -10.00 -5.86
N THR A 169 -14.04 -9.48 -5.03
CA THR A 169 -15.21 -8.74 -5.51
C THR A 169 -14.76 -7.47 -6.24
N LYS A 170 -13.87 -6.66 -5.65
CA LYS A 170 -13.30 -5.47 -6.29
C LYS A 170 -12.60 -5.80 -7.62
N GLN A 171 -11.76 -6.83 -7.65
CA GLN A 171 -11.05 -7.26 -8.86
C GLN A 171 -12.03 -7.66 -9.98
N TRP A 172 -13.05 -8.44 -9.65
CA TRP A 172 -14.09 -8.83 -10.60
C TRP A 172 -14.89 -7.62 -11.11
N LEU A 173 -15.25 -6.67 -10.23
CA LEU A 173 -15.88 -5.41 -10.61
C LEU A 173 -14.98 -4.62 -11.57
N GLY A 174 -13.69 -4.50 -11.27
CA GLY A 174 -12.70 -3.84 -12.13
C GLY A 174 -12.61 -4.50 -13.51
N GLN A 175 -12.66 -5.83 -13.59
CA GLN A 175 -12.71 -6.54 -14.87
C GLN A 175 -13.98 -6.21 -15.67
N GLN A 176 -15.16 -6.16 -15.02
CA GLN A 176 -16.40 -5.79 -15.71
C GLN A 176 -16.40 -4.33 -16.18
N THR A 177 -15.80 -3.42 -15.40
CA THR A 177 -15.57 -2.04 -15.82
C THR A 177 -14.66 -1.97 -17.05
N LYS A 178 -13.58 -2.77 -17.10
CA LYS A 178 -12.71 -2.89 -18.29
C LYS A 178 -13.47 -3.40 -19.51
N VAL A 179 -14.32 -4.43 -19.36
CA VAL A 179 -15.17 -4.92 -20.45
C VAL A 179 -16.12 -3.83 -20.97
N LEU A 180 -16.70 -3.02 -20.07
CA LEU A 180 -17.48 -1.85 -20.48
C LEU A 180 -16.61 -0.81 -21.19
N ALA A 181 -15.41 -0.52 -20.68
CA ALA A 181 -14.49 0.43 -21.28
C ALA A 181 -14.07 0.00 -22.71
N ASP A 182 -13.84 -1.29 -22.93
CA ASP A 182 -13.55 -1.85 -24.25
C ASP A 182 -14.77 -1.76 -25.18
N ALA A 183 -15.97 -2.08 -24.68
CA ALA A 183 -17.20 -1.89 -25.45
C ALA A 183 -17.42 -0.41 -25.83
N LEU A 184 -17.10 0.51 -24.91
CA LEU A 184 -17.14 1.95 -25.15
C LEU A 184 -16.06 2.39 -26.16
N ARG A 185 -14.85 1.86 -26.06
CA ARG A 185 -13.74 2.13 -26.97
C ARG A 185 -14.03 1.62 -28.39
N ASP A 186 -14.57 0.41 -28.53
CA ASP A 186 -15.00 -0.17 -29.80
C ASP A 186 -16.18 0.64 -30.40
N SER A 187 -17.02 1.20 -29.55
CA SER A 187 -18.07 2.16 -29.93
C SER A 187 -17.57 3.59 -30.17
N GLY A 188 -16.28 3.86 -29.88
CA GLY A 188 -15.65 5.19 -29.85
C GLY A 188 -15.66 5.94 -31.19
N PRO A 189 -15.40 7.26 -31.15
CA PRO A 189 -15.61 8.15 -32.28
C PRO A 189 -14.68 7.78 -33.44
N ILE A 190 -15.21 7.83 -34.66
CA ILE A 190 -14.39 7.62 -35.87
C ILE A 190 -13.53 8.87 -36.06
N GLU A 191 -12.22 8.68 -36.06
CA GLU A 191 -11.25 9.73 -36.38
C GLU A 191 -11.56 10.36 -37.74
N VAL A 192 -11.40 11.68 -37.79
CA VAL A 192 -11.54 12.47 -38.99
C VAL A 192 -10.16 12.74 -39.51
N SER A 193 -9.88 12.33 -40.74
CA SER A 193 -8.63 12.73 -41.36
C SER A 193 -8.66 14.22 -41.72
N ASP A 194 -7.53 14.91 -41.54
CA ASP A 194 -7.34 16.31 -41.96
C ASP A 194 -7.68 16.52 -43.46
N ASP A 195 -7.45 15.49 -44.28
CA ASP A 195 -7.81 15.45 -45.70
C ASP A 195 -9.33 15.51 -45.94
N ALA A 196 -10.15 14.92 -45.05
CA ALA A 196 -11.60 15.02 -45.12
C ALA A 196 -12.09 16.43 -44.76
N ILE A 197 -11.42 17.11 -43.83
CA ILE A 197 -11.71 18.48 -43.42
C ILE A 197 -11.39 19.46 -44.57
N ASP A 198 -10.21 19.33 -45.18
CA ASP A 198 -9.74 20.23 -46.26
C ASP A 198 -10.62 20.13 -47.52
N LYS A 199 -11.02 18.91 -47.91
CA LYS A 199 -11.92 18.67 -49.05
C LYS A 199 -13.32 19.25 -48.86
N TRP A 200 -13.85 19.17 -47.64
CA TRP A 200 -15.15 19.75 -47.29
C TRP A 200 -15.13 21.29 -47.35
N GLN A 201 -14.08 21.92 -46.81
CA GLN A 201 -13.94 23.39 -46.81
C GLN A 201 -13.83 24.00 -48.21
N HIS A 202 -13.31 23.25 -49.19
CA HIS A 202 -13.11 23.73 -50.56
C HIS A 202 -14.25 23.37 -51.54
N GLY A 203 -15.38 22.85 -51.05
CA GLY A 203 -16.52 22.48 -51.88
C GLY A 203 -16.21 21.36 -52.89
N GLN A 204 -15.08 20.67 -52.70
CA GLN A 204 -14.67 19.51 -53.46
C GLN A 204 -15.16 18.28 -52.71
N GLY A 205 -16.48 18.11 -52.67
CA GLY A 205 -17.09 16.96 -52.00
C GLY A 205 -16.49 15.67 -52.56
N PRO A 206 -15.87 14.80 -51.72
CA PRO A 206 -15.62 13.44 -52.16
C PRO A 206 -16.98 12.80 -52.45
N THR A 207 -17.01 11.85 -53.39
CA THR A 207 -18.10 10.85 -53.41
C THR A 207 -18.25 10.32 -52.00
N VAL A 208 -19.39 10.62 -51.37
CA VAL A 208 -19.60 10.63 -49.92
C VAL A 208 -19.10 9.33 -49.27
N ASP A 209 -18.00 9.44 -48.55
CA ASP A 209 -17.52 8.44 -47.60
C ASP A 209 -18.04 8.82 -46.20
N ALA A 210 -18.47 7.83 -45.44
CA ALA A 210 -19.20 7.97 -44.19
C ALA A 210 -18.42 8.76 -43.10
N SER A 211 -17.09 8.80 -43.21
CA SER A 211 -16.14 9.41 -42.28
C SER A 211 -16.30 10.93 -42.07
N SER A 212 -16.81 11.70 -43.04
CA SER A 212 -16.85 13.17 -42.92
C SER A 212 -18.01 13.71 -42.06
N ILE A 213 -19.01 12.89 -41.76
CA ILE A 213 -20.15 13.26 -40.88
C ILE A 213 -19.83 12.89 -39.43
N LEU A 214 -19.04 11.84 -39.21
CA LEU A 214 -18.52 11.42 -37.91
C LEU A 214 -17.65 12.52 -37.25
N SER A 215 -17.05 13.35 -38.08
CA SER A 215 -16.26 14.50 -37.68
C SER A 215 -16.97 15.56 -36.89
N GLN A 216 -18.24 15.79 -37.20
CA GLN A 216 -18.98 16.90 -36.62
C GLN A 216 -19.54 16.55 -35.23
N LEU A 217 -19.68 15.25 -34.92
CA LEU A 217 -20.11 14.75 -33.60
C LEU A 217 -18.94 14.60 -32.62
N ALA A 218 -17.76 14.13 -33.07
CA ALA A 218 -16.55 14.14 -32.26
C ALA A 218 -16.12 15.57 -31.89
N LEU A 219 -16.27 16.52 -32.82
CA LEU A 219 -16.00 17.93 -32.57
C LEU A 219 -16.90 18.51 -31.48
N ALA A 220 -18.18 18.09 -31.39
CA ALA A 220 -19.10 18.62 -30.38
C ALA A 220 -18.75 18.17 -28.95
N ASN A 221 -18.31 16.93 -28.77
CA ASN A 221 -17.83 16.43 -27.48
C ASN A 221 -16.49 17.07 -27.09
N GLN A 222 -15.57 17.22 -28.04
CA GLN A 222 -14.33 17.98 -27.82
C GLN A 222 -14.61 19.46 -27.50
N LEU A 223 -15.64 20.07 -28.11
CA LEU A 223 -16.01 21.45 -27.82
C LEU A 223 -16.63 21.62 -26.42
N ASP A 224 -17.33 20.60 -25.92
CA ASP A 224 -17.89 20.61 -24.57
C ASP A 224 -16.79 20.39 -23.52
N GLN A 225 -15.86 19.47 -23.76
CA GLN A 225 -14.65 19.29 -22.94
C GLN A 225 -13.79 20.57 -22.92
N LEU A 226 -13.57 21.20 -24.09
CA LEU A 226 -12.86 22.48 -24.17
C LEU A 226 -13.61 23.60 -23.44
N ARG A 227 -14.95 23.60 -23.45
CA ARG A 227 -15.74 24.59 -22.69
C ARG A 227 -15.64 24.35 -21.19
N GLN A 228 -15.67 23.10 -20.75
CA GLN A 228 -15.48 22.76 -19.34
C GLN A 228 -14.09 23.18 -18.88
N GLN A 229 -13.04 22.84 -19.64
CA GLN A 229 -11.67 23.29 -19.37
C GLN A 229 -11.52 24.81 -19.38
N GLN A 230 -12.17 25.50 -20.31
CA GLN A 230 -12.16 26.97 -20.36
C GLN A 230 -12.89 27.60 -19.17
N GLU A 231 -14.00 27.01 -18.73
CA GLU A 231 -14.74 27.51 -17.58
C GLU A 231 -13.99 27.25 -16.28
N GLU A 232 -13.39 26.07 -16.12
CA GLU A 232 -12.50 25.73 -15.01
C GLU A 232 -11.30 26.67 -14.97
N GLN A 233 -10.60 26.87 -16.09
CA GLN A 233 -9.52 27.87 -16.20
C GLN A 233 -9.99 29.28 -15.82
N ARG A 234 -11.20 29.67 -16.24
CA ARG A 234 -11.77 30.98 -15.89
C ARG A 234 -12.06 31.10 -14.39
N LEU A 235 -12.45 30.01 -13.74
CA LEU A 235 -12.64 29.97 -12.28
C LEU A 235 -11.31 30.09 -11.56
N HIS A 236 -10.28 29.32 -11.95
CA HIS A 236 -8.92 29.45 -11.39
C HIS A 236 -8.34 30.86 -11.61
N GLU A 237 -8.47 31.45 -12.80
CA GLU A 237 -7.99 32.82 -13.05
C GLU A 237 -8.71 33.86 -12.19
N ALA A 238 -10.02 33.70 -11.97
CA ALA A 238 -10.80 34.60 -11.12
C ALA A 238 -10.42 34.46 -9.65
N ALA A 239 -10.34 33.21 -9.16
CA ALA A 239 -9.93 32.87 -7.81
C ALA A 239 -8.52 33.39 -7.52
N ARG A 240 -7.56 33.15 -8.42
CA ARG A 240 -6.19 33.65 -8.30
C ARG A 240 -6.11 35.17 -8.23
N ALA A 241 -6.86 35.88 -9.08
CA ALA A 241 -6.87 37.34 -9.05
C ALA A 241 -7.44 37.92 -7.75
N GLU A 242 -8.47 37.27 -7.20
CA GLU A 242 -9.07 37.64 -5.92
C GLU A 242 -8.14 37.32 -4.74
N ALA A 243 -7.56 36.11 -4.71
CA ALA A 243 -6.57 35.71 -3.72
C ALA A 243 -5.36 36.66 -3.72
N GLN A 244 -4.80 36.97 -4.90
CA GLN A 244 -3.70 37.92 -5.03
C GLN A 244 -4.05 39.29 -4.46
N GLN A 245 -5.24 39.82 -4.78
CA GLN A 245 -5.70 41.09 -4.21
C GLN A 245 -5.76 41.04 -2.68
N LYS A 246 -6.31 39.98 -2.11
CA LYS A 246 -6.43 39.82 -0.64
C LYS A 246 -5.08 39.67 0.05
N LEU A 247 -4.15 38.95 -0.58
CA LEU A 247 -2.79 38.79 -0.07
C LEU A 247 -2.00 40.10 -0.13
N ASP A 248 -2.18 40.91 -1.17
CA ASP A 248 -1.57 42.24 -1.24
C ASP A 248 -2.17 43.18 -0.19
N GLU A 249 -3.50 43.16 0.02
CA GLU A 249 -4.16 43.88 1.11
C GLU A 249 -3.62 43.45 2.48
N LEU A 250 -3.40 42.15 2.70
CA LEU A 250 -2.86 41.61 3.95
C LEU A 250 -1.42 42.06 4.18
N ARG A 251 -0.57 42.00 3.16
CA ARG A 251 0.83 42.45 3.23
C ARG A 251 0.93 43.94 3.56
N ASP A 252 0.12 44.77 2.90
CA ASP A 252 0.06 46.20 3.19
C ASP A 252 -0.37 46.46 4.64
N ALA A 253 -1.36 45.72 5.15
CA ALA A 253 -1.83 45.85 6.53
C ALA A 253 -0.79 45.38 7.57
N LEU A 254 -0.04 44.30 7.27
CA LEU A 254 1.05 43.81 8.10
C LEU A 254 2.22 44.81 8.14
N ASP A 255 2.58 45.39 7.00
CA ASP A 255 3.64 46.40 6.88
C ASP A 255 3.29 47.71 7.62
N ASP A 256 2.01 48.09 7.62
CA ASP A 256 1.48 49.26 8.34
C ASP A 256 1.23 48.98 9.85
N GLU A 257 1.43 47.74 10.32
CA GLU A 257 1.16 47.29 11.69
C GLU A 257 -0.32 47.54 12.12
N ASP A 258 -1.26 47.55 11.18
CA ASP A 258 -2.69 47.82 11.43
C ASP A 258 -3.45 46.54 11.83
N MET A 259 -3.47 46.28 13.14
CA MET A 259 -4.10 45.08 13.72
C MET A 259 -5.57 44.90 13.31
N ASP A 260 -6.37 45.97 13.34
CA ASP A 260 -7.80 45.89 13.02
C ASP A 260 -7.96 45.45 11.56
N LYS A 261 -7.09 45.97 10.67
CA LYS A 261 -7.12 45.63 9.25
C LYS A 261 -6.58 44.23 8.97
N VAL A 262 -5.51 43.80 9.64
CA VAL A 262 -4.99 42.43 9.56
C VAL A 262 -6.06 41.42 9.97
N ASN A 263 -6.73 41.65 11.10
CA ASN A 263 -7.82 40.77 11.57
C ASN A 263 -8.99 40.71 10.58
N GLU A 264 -9.41 41.86 10.05
CA GLU A 264 -10.47 41.91 9.04
C GLU A 264 -10.10 41.08 7.81
N ILE A 265 -8.88 41.25 7.27
CA ILE A 265 -8.46 40.55 6.05
C ILE A 265 -8.27 39.05 6.30
N LEU A 266 -7.64 38.63 7.40
CA LEU A 266 -7.50 37.21 7.74
C LEU A 266 -8.87 36.53 7.89
N ALA A 267 -9.84 37.21 8.52
CA ALA A 267 -11.20 36.70 8.63
C ALA A 267 -11.97 36.70 7.29
N GLU A 268 -11.65 37.62 6.37
CA GLU A 268 -12.18 37.60 4.99
C GLU A 268 -11.59 36.43 4.19
N ILE A 269 -10.28 36.18 4.29
CA ILE A 269 -9.63 35.02 3.69
C ILE A 269 -10.25 33.74 4.24
N GLY A 270 -10.43 33.65 5.56
CA GLY A 270 -11.05 32.51 6.24
C GLY A 270 -12.46 32.14 5.77
N GLN A 271 -13.21 33.06 5.16
CA GLN A 271 -14.53 32.76 4.59
C GLN A 271 -14.47 31.88 3.34
N HIS A 272 -13.27 31.70 2.77
CA HIS A 272 -13.03 30.86 1.60
C HIS A 272 -12.54 29.46 1.96
N SER A 273 -12.49 29.08 3.25
CA SER A 273 -11.99 27.76 3.67
C SER A 273 -12.73 26.57 3.03
N GLY A 274 -14.00 26.73 2.65
CA GLY A 274 -14.78 25.72 1.92
C GLY A 274 -14.82 25.87 0.40
N ASP A 275 -13.97 26.72 -0.18
CA ASP A 275 -13.82 26.92 -1.64
C ASP A 275 -12.45 26.37 -2.08
N ASP A 276 -12.45 25.13 -2.60
CA ASP A 276 -11.25 24.38 -2.95
C ASP A 276 -10.39 25.12 -4.00
N ILE A 277 -11.03 25.66 -5.05
CA ILE A 277 -10.33 26.38 -6.13
C ILE A 277 -9.69 27.66 -5.58
N TRP A 278 -10.43 28.41 -4.76
CA TRP A 278 -9.92 29.64 -4.18
C TRP A 278 -8.75 29.37 -3.23
N SER A 279 -8.91 28.40 -2.34
CA SER A 279 -7.91 28.01 -1.35
C SER A 279 -6.63 27.51 -2.01
N GLU A 280 -6.75 26.66 -3.04
CA GLU A 280 -5.62 26.16 -3.82
C GLU A 280 -4.86 27.31 -4.50
N GLU A 281 -5.55 28.23 -5.18
CA GLU A 281 -4.90 29.35 -5.86
C GLU A 281 -4.28 30.35 -4.86
N MET A 282 -4.85 30.52 -3.67
CA MET A 282 -4.25 31.31 -2.60
C MET A 282 -2.91 30.72 -2.15
N VAL A 283 -2.86 29.42 -1.84
CA VAL A 283 -1.62 28.74 -1.41
C VAL A 283 -0.59 28.75 -2.55
N LYS A 284 -1.00 28.56 -3.81
CA LYS A 284 -0.11 28.68 -4.97
C LYS A 284 0.50 30.07 -5.13
N GLU A 285 -0.30 31.12 -4.93
CA GLU A 285 0.16 32.51 -5.07
C GLU A 285 1.07 32.93 -3.90
N LEU A 286 0.82 32.41 -2.69
CA LEU A 286 1.72 32.58 -1.56
C LEU A 286 3.04 31.83 -1.75
N GLY A 287 2.96 30.56 -2.12
CA GLY A 287 4.04 29.61 -1.97
C GLY A 287 4.49 29.42 -0.51
N PRO A 288 5.42 28.49 -0.27
CA PRO A 288 5.89 28.16 1.09
C PRO A 288 6.51 29.37 1.80
N GLN A 289 7.29 30.17 1.08
CA GLN A 289 7.94 31.37 1.61
C GLN A 289 6.95 32.50 1.93
N GLY A 290 5.88 32.66 1.13
CA GLY A 290 4.86 33.66 1.38
C GLY A 290 4.03 33.32 2.62
N LEU A 291 3.63 32.05 2.75
CA LEU A 291 2.90 31.55 3.91
C LEU A 291 3.74 31.68 5.20
N GLN A 292 5.02 31.28 5.13
CA GLN A 292 5.98 31.50 6.22
C GLN A 292 6.08 32.98 6.61
N GLY A 293 6.24 33.86 5.62
CA GLY A 293 6.38 35.30 5.87
C GLY A 293 5.19 35.90 6.62
N ILE A 294 3.97 35.43 6.35
CA ILE A 294 2.77 35.86 7.10
C ILE A 294 2.88 35.44 8.57
N TYR A 295 3.16 34.17 8.86
CA TYR A 295 3.29 33.71 10.26
C TYR A 295 4.40 34.43 11.01
N GLU A 296 5.56 34.63 10.38
CA GLU A 296 6.69 35.34 11.00
C GLU A 296 6.35 36.80 11.31
N GLN A 297 5.71 37.52 10.38
CA GLN A 297 5.29 38.90 10.59
C GLN A 297 4.24 39.04 11.68
N ILE A 298 3.24 38.14 11.73
CA ILE A 298 2.24 38.13 12.80
C ILE A 298 2.91 37.83 14.15
N ASN A 299 3.77 36.81 14.22
CA ASN A 299 4.46 36.46 15.45
C ASN A 299 5.40 37.59 15.93
N GLN A 300 6.05 38.29 15.00
CA GLN A 300 6.85 39.49 15.31
C GLN A 300 5.97 40.62 15.87
N GLY A 301 4.82 40.89 15.24
CA GLY A 301 3.90 41.93 15.71
C GLY A 301 3.28 41.62 17.09
N VAL A 302 3.02 40.34 17.39
CA VAL A 302 2.66 39.91 18.75
C VAL A 302 3.81 40.17 19.73
N SER A 303 5.04 39.79 19.36
CA SER A 303 6.22 39.94 20.21
C SER A 303 6.54 41.40 20.52
N ASP A 304 6.34 42.29 19.54
CA ASP A 304 6.53 43.73 19.67
C ASP A 304 5.35 44.44 20.38
N GLY A 305 4.25 43.72 20.62
CA GLY A 305 3.05 44.22 21.29
C GLY A 305 2.13 45.05 20.40
N TYR A 306 2.27 44.96 19.08
CA TYR A 306 1.35 45.55 18.11
C TYR A 306 0.06 44.73 17.99
N TYR A 307 0.15 43.41 18.16
CA TYR A 307 -0.98 42.50 18.08
C TYR A 307 -1.33 41.90 19.43
N ASP A 308 -2.62 41.99 19.78
CA ASP A 308 -3.20 41.24 20.90
C ASP A 308 -3.44 39.78 20.47
N VAL A 309 -2.88 38.86 21.26
CA VAL A 309 -2.83 37.42 20.95
C VAL A 309 -4.21 36.79 20.86
N GLU A 310 -5.11 37.13 21.78
CA GLU A 310 -6.47 36.57 21.85
C GLU A 310 -7.31 36.98 20.63
N THR A 311 -7.11 38.22 20.17
CA THR A 311 -7.83 38.72 19.00
C THR A 311 -7.28 38.14 17.69
N ILE A 312 -5.95 38.07 17.54
CA ILE A 312 -5.32 37.58 16.31
C ILE A 312 -5.42 36.05 16.17
N SER A 313 -5.49 35.29 17.28
CA SER A 313 -5.58 33.82 17.23
C SER A 313 -6.83 33.35 16.49
N THR A 314 -7.98 33.96 16.75
CA THR A 314 -9.25 33.60 16.08
C THR A 314 -9.19 33.85 14.58
N ALA A 315 -8.64 35.00 14.15
CA ALA A 315 -8.53 35.32 12.73
C ALA A 315 -7.50 34.42 12.03
N LEU A 316 -6.42 34.07 12.73
CA LEU A 316 -5.40 33.17 12.19
C LEU A 316 -5.87 31.72 12.10
N LEU A 317 -6.72 31.23 13.00
CA LEU A 317 -7.36 29.92 12.86
C LEU A 317 -8.19 29.85 11.57
N ALA A 318 -9.02 30.87 11.28
CA ALA A 318 -9.79 30.91 10.03
C ALA A 318 -8.89 30.96 8.78
N PHE A 319 -7.76 31.68 8.87
CA PHE A 319 -6.74 31.65 7.82
C PHE A 319 -6.10 30.27 7.66
N ASN A 320 -5.79 29.59 8.77
CA ASN A 320 -5.25 28.22 8.76
C ASN A 320 -6.23 27.26 8.09
N ASP A 321 -7.54 27.41 8.29
CA ASP A 321 -8.56 26.58 7.63
C ASP A 321 -8.44 26.67 6.10
N THR A 322 -8.26 27.90 5.60
CA THR A 322 -8.14 28.15 4.16
C THR A 322 -6.79 27.68 3.61
N ALA A 323 -5.70 27.85 4.38
CA ALA A 323 -4.38 27.36 3.99
C ALA A 323 -4.32 25.82 3.99
N ALA A 324 -4.92 25.17 4.99
CA ALA A 324 -5.00 23.73 5.10
C ALA A 324 -5.85 23.11 3.99
N ASN A 325 -7.02 23.68 3.68
CA ASN A 325 -7.79 23.23 2.52
C ASN A 325 -6.97 23.40 1.23
N GLY A 326 -6.36 24.57 1.02
CA GLY A 326 -5.58 24.84 -0.18
C GLY A 326 -4.41 23.88 -0.39
N LEU A 327 -3.71 23.49 0.68
CA LEU A 327 -2.66 22.48 0.64
C LEU A 327 -3.21 21.07 0.41
N SER A 328 -4.38 20.76 0.96
CA SER A 328 -5.04 19.46 0.75
C SER A 328 -5.44 19.23 -0.72
N GLN A 329 -5.58 20.28 -1.51
CA GLN A 329 -5.82 20.18 -2.97
C GLN A 329 -4.56 19.80 -3.78
N TYR A 330 -3.36 19.85 -3.17
CA TYR A 330 -2.13 19.52 -3.88
C TYR A 330 -2.03 18.01 -4.10
N GLY A 331 -1.50 17.61 -5.26
CA GLY A 331 -1.04 16.23 -5.45
C GLY A 331 0.17 15.94 -4.55
N ASP A 332 0.40 14.67 -4.21
CA ASP A 332 1.40 14.27 -3.21
C ASP A 332 2.80 14.81 -3.51
N LYS A 333 3.17 14.86 -4.79
CA LYS A 333 4.44 15.44 -5.21
C LYS A 333 4.54 16.95 -4.92
N ASP A 334 3.52 17.71 -5.32
CA ASP A 334 3.52 19.15 -5.12
C ASP A 334 3.46 19.49 -3.63
N PHE A 335 2.75 18.67 -2.84
CA PHE A 335 2.68 18.77 -1.39
C PHE A 335 4.04 18.47 -0.73
N ALA A 336 4.73 17.39 -1.13
CA ALA A 336 6.06 17.05 -0.62
C ALA A 336 7.10 18.13 -0.97
N ASP A 337 7.11 18.63 -2.21
CA ASP A 337 7.98 19.73 -2.65
C ASP A 337 7.70 21.02 -1.83
N TYR A 338 6.42 21.30 -1.52
CA TYR A 338 6.01 22.42 -0.66
C TYR A 338 6.53 22.25 0.77
N MET A 339 6.33 21.06 1.35
CA MET A 339 6.77 20.71 2.69
C MET A 339 8.27 20.83 2.84
N GLN A 340 9.05 20.28 1.92
CA GLN A 340 10.51 20.33 2.00
C GLN A 340 11.01 21.78 2.12
N THR A 341 10.48 22.68 1.29
CA THR A 341 10.85 24.10 1.33
C THR A 341 10.53 24.75 2.69
N TRP A 342 9.50 24.27 3.36
CA TRP A 342 9.04 24.82 4.64
C TRP A 342 9.79 24.22 5.83
N MET A 343 10.24 22.98 5.73
CA MET A 343 11.01 22.28 6.75
C MET A 343 12.44 22.81 6.88
N ASP A 344 13.03 23.33 5.80
CA ASP A 344 14.33 24.01 5.83
C ASP A 344 14.35 25.30 6.70
N ALA A 345 13.19 25.78 7.13
CA ALA A 345 13.07 26.94 8.00
C ALA A 345 13.07 26.57 9.49
N ASP A 346 13.77 27.35 10.32
CA ASP A 346 13.81 27.22 11.80
C ASP A 346 12.40 27.22 12.47
N TYR A 347 11.35 27.62 11.74
CA TYR A 347 9.97 27.71 12.22
C TYR A 347 9.02 26.69 11.57
N GLY A 348 9.51 25.87 10.61
CA GLY A 348 8.73 24.92 9.81
C GLY A 348 7.79 24.01 10.62
N PRO A 349 8.33 23.21 11.58
CA PRO A 349 7.55 22.34 12.46
C PRO A 349 6.36 23.01 13.14
N LYS A 350 6.53 24.25 13.60
CA LYS A 350 5.50 24.99 14.33
C LYS A 350 4.36 25.37 13.40
N MET A 351 4.68 25.73 12.16
CA MET A 351 3.66 26.10 11.17
C MET A 351 2.82 24.91 10.75
N TRP A 352 3.43 23.72 10.60
CA TRP A 352 2.68 22.49 10.35
C TRP A 352 1.71 22.16 11.47
N ALA A 353 2.11 22.30 12.73
CA ALA A 353 1.20 22.10 13.86
C ALA A 353 0.06 23.13 13.94
N LEU A 354 0.29 24.36 13.45
CA LEU A 354 -0.77 25.36 13.31
C LEU A 354 -1.75 24.99 12.19
N LEU A 355 -1.26 24.49 11.05
CA LEU A 355 -2.15 24.01 10.00
C LEU A 355 -2.93 22.77 10.41
N ALA A 356 -2.29 21.83 11.09
CA ALA A 356 -2.95 20.61 11.60
C ALA A 356 -4.03 20.90 12.66
N SER A 357 -4.16 22.16 13.13
CA SER A 357 -5.26 22.57 14.00
C SER A 357 -6.55 22.91 13.26
N SER A 358 -6.49 22.96 11.94
CA SER A 358 -7.62 23.19 11.06
C SER A 358 -8.53 21.96 10.98
N ASP A 359 -9.85 22.20 10.90
CA ASP A 359 -10.84 21.15 10.56
C ASP A 359 -10.74 20.72 9.08
N GLU A 360 -10.08 21.53 8.23
CA GLU A 360 -9.82 21.28 6.81
C GLU A 360 -8.43 20.66 6.56
N ALA A 361 -7.68 20.33 7.62
CA ALA A 361 -6.41 19.62 7.47
C ALA A 361 -6.63 18.16 7.10
N ASP A 362 -6.11 17.73 5.94
CA ASP A 362 -6.11 16.33 5.56
C ASP A 362 -5.09 15.49 6.37
N GLY A 363 -5.10 14.19 6.13
CA GLY A 363 -4.23 13.26 6.86
C GLY A 363 -2.74 13.46 6.61
N ARG A 364 -2.35 14.00 5.46
CA ARG A 364 -0.96 14.32 5.13
C ARG A 364 -0.44 15.47 5.99
N ILE A 365 -1.24 16.53 6.17
CA ILE A 365 -0.90 17.65 7.07
C ILE A 365 -0.74 17.16 8.51
N ASN A 366 -1.68 16.33 8.99
CA ASN A 366 -1.65 15.77 10.34
C ASN A 366 -0.46 14.83 10.55
N ALA A 367 -0.13 13.99 9.57
CA ALA A 367 1.04 13.11 9.62
C ALA A 367 2.34 13.90 9.76
N ILE A 368 2.52 14.98 9.00
CA ILE A 368 3.71 15.87 9.14
C ILE A 368 3.75 16.54 10.51
N ALA A 369 2.62 16.99 11.04
CA ALA A 369 2.59 17.58 12.38
C ALA A 369 3.02 16.57 13.46
N LEU A 370 2.57 15.31 13.34
CA LEU A 370 2.97 14.22 14.25
C LEU A 370 4.48 13.91 14.14
N THR A 371 5.01 13.90 12.92
CA THR A 371 6.43 13.72 12.61
C THR A 371 7.33 14.69 13.36
N TYR A 372 6.95 15.97 13.40
CA TYR A 372 7.75 17.03 14.01
C TYR A 372 7.28 17.46 15.40
N GLN A 373 6.46 16.64 16.05
CA GLN A 373 5.87 16.94 17.35
C GLN A 373 6.86 17.30 18.46
N SER A 374 8.10 16.77 18.47
CA SER A 374 9.06 17.07 19.55
C SER A 374 9.48 18.53 19.49
N GLU A 375 9.64 19.04 18.27
CA GLU A 375 9.95 20.44 18.02
C GLU A 375 8.76 21.33 18.37
N VAL A 376 7.55 20.90 17.99
CA VAL A 376 6.27 21.53 18.37
C VAL A 376 6.13 21.58 19.88
N TYR A 377 6.35 20.47 20.56
CA TYR A 377 6.22 20.32 22.00
C TYR A 377 7.23 21.19 22.75
N ASN A 378 8.51 21.11 22.38
CA ASN A 378 9.55 21.95 22.97
C ASN A 378 9.27 23.45 22.76
N ALA A 379 8.71 23.80 21.60
CA ALA A 379 8.27 25.16 21.32
C ALA A 379 7.07 25.59 22.19
N SER A 380 6.09 24.70 22.40
CA SER A 380 4.91 24.97 23.23
C SER A 380 5.28 25.23 24.70
N LEU A 381 6.30 24.54 25.22
CA LEU A 381 6.77 24.69 26.60
C LEU A 381 7.66 25.92 26.83
N SER A 382 8.24 26.47 25.75
CA SER A 382 9.21 27.57 25.82
C SER A 382 8.51 28.91 26.09
N ASN A 383 8.11 29.14 27.35
CA ASN A 383 7.68 30.46 27.84
C ASN A 383 8.83 31.49 27.94
N THR A 384 10.06 31.11 27.58
CA THR A 384 11.26 31.95 27.74
C THR A 384 11.38 33.11 26.76
N LEU A 385 10.50 33.20 25.75
CA LEU A 385 10.59 34.21 24.68
C LEU A 385 9.50 35.31 24.72
N GLY A 386 8.62 35.33 25.74
CA GLY A 386 7.52 36.30 25.83
C GLY A 386 6.18 35.73 25.30
N PRO A 387 5.12 36.55 25.18
CA PRO A 387 3.89 36.13 24.52
C PRO A 387 4.23 35.74 23.09
N SER A 388 4.08 34.45 22.76
CA SER A 388 4.30 33.95 21.41
C SER A 388 2.98 33.47 20.83
N LEU A 389 2.84 33.66 19.52
CA LEU A 389 1.64 33.33 18.77
C LEU A 389 1.35 31.83 18.84
N PHE A 390 2.40 31.02 18.73
CA PHE A 390 2.30 29.56 18.64
C PHE A 390 1.66 28.92 19.88
N PRO A 391 2.17 29.08 21.13
CA PRO A 391 1.53 28.48 22.30
C PRO A 391 0.09 28.92 22.52
N ALA A 392 -0.29 30.13 22.11
CA ALA A 392 -1.64 30.62 22.29
C ALA A 392 -2.63 29.98 21.31
N ILE A 393 -2.31 29.95 20.01
CA ILE A 393 -3.14 29.26 19.02
C ILE A 393 -3.19 27.77 19.32
N PHE A 394 -2.05 27.19 19.69
CA PHE A 394 -1.94 25.80 20.06
C PHE A 394 -2.81 25.47 21.28
N HIS A 395 -2.81 26.32 22.31
CA HIS A 395 -3.71 26.17 23.46
C HIS A 395 -5.18 26.39 23.11
N ASP A 396 -5.51 27.34 22.23
CA ASP A 396 -6.89 27.57 21.77
C ASP A 396 -7.42 26.37 20.97
N ALA A 397 -6.58 25.73 20.15
CA ALA A 397 -6.94 24.58 19.33
C ALA A 397 -7.05 23.27 20.12
N TYR A 398 -6.07 22.97 20.97
CA TYR A 398 -5.94 21.64 21.60
C TYR A 398 -6.08 21.66 23.13
N GLY A 399 -6.12 22.84 23.74
CA GLY A 399 -6.10 23.03 25.20
C GLY A 399 -4.70 22.89 25.81
N ASP A 400 -4.66 22.66 27.12
CA ASP A 400 -3.42 22.44 27.89
C ASP A 400 -2.87 21.00 27.76
N ASP A 401 -3.53 20.14 26.98
CA ASP A 401 -3.29 18.70 26.97
C ASP A 401 -2.73 18.22 25.63
N VAL A 402 -1.42 17.96 25.62
CA VAL A 402 -0.71 17.42 24.46
C VAL A 402 -1.23 16.05 24.06
N GLN A 403 -1.83 15.28 24.99
CA GLN A 403 -2.43 13.99 24.64
C GLN A 403 -3.63 14.17 23.71
N HIS A 404 -4.47 15.18 23.92
CA HIS A 404 -5.61 15.44 23.03
C HIS A 404 -5.15 15.83 21.63
N MET A 405 -4.06 16.59 21.51
CA MET A 405 -3.48 16.94 20.21
C MET A 405 -2.94 15.70 19.49
N LEU A 406 -2.11 14.88 20.16
CA LEU A 406 -1.55 13.67 19.56
C LEU A 406 -2.65 12.68 19.18
N GLN A 407 -3.67 12.57 20.02
CA GLN A 407 -4.86 11.79 19.70
C GLN A 407 -5.59 12.35 18.49
N TYR A 408 -5.81 13.67 18.42
CA TYR A 408 -6.47 14.30 17.28
C TYR A 408 -5.69 14.06 15.97
N TRP A 409 -4.39 14.34 15.94
CA TRP A 409 -3.56 14.12 14.75
C TRP A 409 -3.53 12.65 14.35
N SER A 410 -3.36 11.72 15.29
CA SER A 410 -3.37 10.28 14.97
C SER A 410 -4.75 9.75 14.57
N GLU A 411 -5.86 10.36 15.00
CA GLU A 411 -7.21 9.99 14.53
C GLU A 411 -7.50 10.49 13.12
N HIS A 412 -6.76 11.51 12.65
CA HIS A 412 -6.96 12.16 11.35
C HIS A 412 -5.80 11.94 10.39
N SER A 413 -4.79 11.14 10.75
CA SER A 413 -3.72 10.70 9.87
C SER A 413 -3.62 9.18 9.91
N ASP A 414 -3.20 8.59 8.80
CA ASP A 414 -2.87 7.18 8.76
C ASP A 414 -1.50 6.91 8.14
N ALA A 415 -1.11 5.64 8.19
CA ALA A 415 0.16 5.19 7.65
C ALA A 415 0.31 5.40 6.13
N SER A 416 -0.82 5.41 5.41
CA SER A 416 -0.84 5.62 3.96
C SER A 416 -0.58 7.06 3.60
N ASP A 417 -1.10 8.02 4.39
CA ASP A 417 -0.79 9.45 4.22
C ASP A 417 0.71 9.71 4.32
N LEU A 418 1.37 9.13 5.33
CA LEU A 418 2.81 9.29 5.50
C LEU A 418 3.61 8.53 4.43
N ALA A 419 3.14 7.35 3.99
CA ALA A 419 3.76 6.60 2.91
C ALA A 419 3.73 7.40 1.59
N ASP A 420 2.58 8.01 1.25
CA ASP A 420 2.41 8.85 0.07
C ASP A 420 3.39 10.02 0.05
N ILE A 421 3.58 10.68 1.20
CA ILE A 421 4.55 11.77 1.32
C ILE A 421 5.98 11.25 1.13
N VAL A 422 6.35 10.17 1.84
CA VAL A 422 7.71 9.61 1.84
C VAL A 422 8.13 9.18 0.43
N GLU A 423 7.23 8.59 -0.35
CA GLU A 423 7.51 8.19 -1.74
C GLU A 423 7.84 9.37 -2.67
N GLN A 424 7.38 10.58 -2.34
CA GLN A 424 7.65 11.78 -3.13
C GLN A 424 8.87 12.58 -2.65
N MET A 425 9.46 12.21 -1.50
CA MET A 425 10.58 12.92 -0.89
C MET A 425 11.97 12.50 -1.42
N GLY A 426 12.93 13.41 -1.27
CA GLY A 426 14.35 13.11 -1.50
C GLY A 426 14.94 12.22 -0.41
N ASP A 427 16.01 11.47 -0.74
CA ASP A 427 16.68 10.56 0.20
C ASP A 427 17.13 11.25 1.49
N ASP A 428 17.69 12.46 1.37
CA ASP A 428 18.21 13.23 2.50
C ASP A 428 17.08 13.72 3.40
N ASP A 429 15.94 14.12 2.81
CA ASP A 429 14.78 14.60 3.54
C ASP A 429 14.10 13.46 4.31
N ILE A 430 13.96 12.28 3.70
CA ILE A 430 13.45 11.08 4.38
C ILE A 430 14.35 10.77 5.59
N ARG A 431 15.67 10.79 5.41
CA ARG A 431 16.61 10.52 6.50
C ARG A 431 16.50 11.56 7.62
N GLU A 432 16.41 12.84 7.28
CA GLU A 432 16.26 13.93 8.26
C GLU A 432 14.95 13.80 9.04
N MET A 433 13.84 13.64 8.32
CA MET A 433 12.52 13.45 8.90
C MET A 433 12.53 12.31 9.93
N LEU A 434 13.10 11.16 9.57
CA LEU A 434 13.19 10.00 10.44
C LEU A 434 14.15 10.17 11.62
N LEU A 435 15.24 10.90 11.44
CA LEU A 435 16.15 11.23 12.53
C LEU A 435 15.46 12.12 13.56
N THR A 436 14.73 13.15 13.12
CA THR A 436 13.98 14.05 14.01
C THR A 436 12.93 13.29 14.81
N MET A 437 12.19 12.43 14.12
CA MET A 437 11.18 11.54 14.66
C MET A 437 11.74 10.57 15.71
N HIS A 438 12.91 9.98 15.48
CA HIS A 438 13.52 9.07 16.44
C HIS A 438 14.17 9.79 17.63
N ASN A 439 14.67 11.02 17.43
CA ASN A 439 15.32 11.82 18.47
C ASN A 439 14.37 12.34 19.58
N VAL A 440 13.06 12.17 19.43
CA VAL A 440 12.05 12.48 20.46
C VAL A 440 12.37 11.82 21.81
N GLN A 441 13.09 10.69 21.82
CA GLN A 441 13.48 9.97 23.05
C GLN A 441 14.73 10.51 23.78
N THR A 442 15.64 11.25 23.12
CA THR A 442 17.01 11.43 23.63
C THR A 442 17.20 12.68 24.48
N GLU A 443 16.38 13.72 24.32
CA GLU A 443 16.51 14.98 25.06
C GLU A 443 15.51 15.14 26.21
N GLY A 444 15.58 14.22 27.18
CA GLY A 444 15.29 14.58 28.58
C GLY A 444 13.88 15.08 28.94
N GLY A 445 12.86 14.24 28.74
CA GLY A 445 11.98 13.90 29.86
C GLY A 445 10.61 14.58 29.98
N THR A 446 9.76 14.50 28.95
CA THR A 446 8.37 14.96 29.10
C THR A 446 7.31 14.12 28.40
N MET A 447 7.64 13.43 27.31
CA MET A 447 6.67 12.56 26.63
C MET A 447 6.50 11.25 27.43
N ASN A 448 5.26 10.87 27.71
CA ASN A 448 4.95 9.61 28.38
C ASN A 448 4.97 8.43 27.39
N LEU A 449 4.96 7.20 27.91
CA LEU A 449 5.11 6.00 27.07
C LEU A 449 3.94 5.83 26.08
N ASP A 450 2.73 6.24 26.47
CA ASP A 450 1.55 6.10 25.61
C ASP A 450 1.62 7.09 24.43
N GLU A 451 2.07 8.33 24.70
CA GLU A 451 2.33 9.34 23.66
C GLU A 451 3.39 8.85 22.67
N TYR A 452 4.49 8.29 23.18
CA TYR A 452 5.52 7.68 22.33
C TYR A 452 4.99 6.55 21.45
N GLN A 453 4.07 5.75 21.98
CA GLN A 453 3.50 4.60 21.28
C GLN A 453 2.66 5.03 20.07
N TYR A 454 1.85 6.09 20.14
CA TYR A 454 1.07 6.56 18.99
C TYR A 454 1.94 6.86 17.77
N ILE A 455 3.07 7.48 18.03
CA ILE A 455 3.95 7.93 16.96
C ILE A 455 4.67 6.71 16.41
N ALA A 456 5.21 5.86 17.29
CA ALA A 456 5.80 4.58 16.91
C ALA A 456 4.83 3.72 16.08
N ASP A 457 3.55 3.71 16.42
CA ASP A 457 2.51 3.00 15.69
C ASP A 457 2.29 3.61 14.29
N LEU A 458 2.29 4.94 14.15
CA LEU A 458 2.22 5.56 12.82
C LEU A 458 3.37 5.08 11.92
N TYR A 459 4.64 5.16 12.35
CA TYR A 459 5.74 4.66 11.50
C TYR A 459 5.69 3.17 11.28
N GLY A 460 5.38 2.42 12.34
CA GLY A 460 5.36 0.98 12.27
C GLY A 460 4.39 0.54 11.19
N ASN A 461 3.22 1.17 11.16
CA ASN A 461 2.25 0.97 10.12
C ASN A 461 2.70 1.55 8.77
N THR A 462 3.42 2.69 8.69
CA THR A 462 3.99 3.20 7.42
C THR A 462 5.04 2.26 6.84
N ILE A 463 5.86 1.62 7.68
CA ILE A 463 6.82 0.58 7.27
C ILE A 463 6.06 -0.61 6.68
N ILE A 464 4.97 -1.04 7.31
CA ILE A 464 4.11 -2.12 6.80
C ILE A 464 3.43 -1.72 5.48
N GLU A 465 2.95 -0.50 5.38
CA GLU A 465 2.28 0.02 4.18
C GLU A 465 3.25 0.08 2.99
N LEU A 466 4.45 0.66 3.18
CA LEU A 466 5.48 0.69 2.15
C LEU A 466 5.95 -0.72 1.76
N LYS A 467 6.03 -1.64 2.73
CA LYS A 467 6.25 -3.06 2.44
C LYS A 467 5.13 -3.59 1.54
N GLN A 468 3.86 -3.38 1.89
CA GLN A 468 2.74 -3.92 1.12
C GLN A 468 2.69 -3.36 -0.30
N ARG A 469 2.94 -2.05 -0.48
CA ARG A 469 3.03 -1.42 -1.80
C ARG A 469 4.14 -2.03 -2.64
N PHE A 470 5.33 -2.18 -2.05
CA PHE A 470 6.44 -2.87 -2.71
C PHE A 470 6.09 -4.32 -3.10
N LEU A 471 5.42 -5.06 -2.22
CA LEU A 471 4.98 -6.43 -2.49
C LEU A 471 3.97 -6.50 -3.64
N ASP A 472 3.05 -5.53 -3.71
CA ASP A 472 2.08 -5.40 -4.80
C ASP A 472 2.78 -5.08 -6.13
N GLU A 473 3.86 -4.29 -6.10
CA GLU A 473 4.68 -3.98 -7.28
C GLU A 473 5.41 -5.21 -7.82
N ILE A 474 6.13 -5.96 -6.97
CA ILE A 474 6.84 -7.17 -7.41
C ILE A 474 5.87 -8.27 -7.87
N GLY A 475 4.66 -8.33 -7.29
CA GLY A 475 3.60 -9.25 -7.70
C GLY A 475 3.04 -8.98 -9.10
N SER A 476 3.34 -7.80 -9.67
CA SER A 476 2.87 -7.37 -11.00
C SER A 476 3.82 -7.72 -12.17
N ASP A 477 4.82 -8.58 -11.93
CA ASP A 477 5.93 -8.93 -12.84
C ASP A 477 6.92 -7.76 -13.13
N ASP A 478 6.90 -6.69 -12.33
CA ASP A 478 7.93 -5.65 -12.43
C ASP A 478 9.23 -6.08 -11.74
N ILE A 479 10.17 -6.58 -12.54
CA ILE A 479 11.50 -7.03 -12.08
C ILE A 479 12.35 -5.85 -11.55
N GLY A 480 11.94 -4.60 -11.79
CA GLY A 480 12.68 -3.39 -11.40
C GLY A 480 12.19 -2.69 -10.13
N ALA A 481 11.19 -3.23 -9.42
CA ALA A 481 10.71 -2.61 -8.19
C ALA A 481 11.79 -2.68 -7.09
N GLU A 482 12.08 -1.53 -6.48
CA GLU A 482 13.04 -1.37 -5.39
C GLU A 482 12.31 -0.77 -4.18
N PRO A 483 12.39 -1.37 -2.98
CA PRO A 483 11.77 -0.86 -1.76
C PRO A 483 12.61 0.28 -1.16
N ARG A 484 12.95 1.29 -1.97
CA ARG A 484 13.90 2.36 -1.62
C ARG A 484 13.52 3.04 -0.30
N GLU A 485 12.27 3.46 -0.17
CA GLU A 485 11.75 4.21 0.96
C GLU A 485 11.74 3.35 2.24
N LEU A 486 11.30 2.10 2.10
CA LEU A 486 11.35 1.11 3.18
C LEU A 486 12.79 0.86 3.66
N LEU A 487 13.75 0.74 2.75
CA LEU A 487 15.15 0.53 3.11
C LEU A 487 15.74 1.74 3.83
N LEU A 488 15.42 2.96 3.40
CA LEU A 488 15.83 4.21 4.08
C LEU A 488 15.29 4.24 5.52
N LEU A 489 14.01 3.86 5.70
CA LEU A 489 13.39 3.75 7.02
C LEU A 489 14.14 2.77 7.94
N LEU A 490 14.42 1.57 7.42
CA LEU A 490 15.14 0.53 8.16
C LEU A 490 16.59 0.94 8.47
N GLU A 491 17.26 1.63 7.55
CA GLU A 491 18.63 2.13 7.73
C GLU A 491 18.70 3.14 8.89
N VAL A 492 17.82 4.15 8.88
CA VAL A 492 17.82 5.21 9.91
C VAL A 492 17.55 4.60 11.28
N ARG A 493 16.58 3.68 11.38
CA ARG A 493 16.32 2.92 12.60
C ARG A 493 17.59 2.20 13.07
N ASN A 494 18.23 1.40 12.22
CA ASN A 494 19.41 0.61 12.59
C ASN A 494 20.57 1.48 13.08
N ARG A 495 20.80 2.64 12.44
CA ARG A 495 21.81 3.61 12.89
C ARG A 495 21.53 4.13 14.30
N ASN A 496 20.26 4.33 14.65
CA ASN A 496 19.89 4.88 15.95
C ASN A 496 19.90 3.83 17.07
N VAL A 497 19.33 2.64 16.82
CA VAL A 497 19.34 1.52 17.79
C VAL A 497 20.78 1.12 18.14
N GLY A 498 21.70 1.16 17.18
CA GLY A 498 23.11 0.83 17.39
C GLY A 498 23.93 1.85 18.18
N GLN A 499 23.52 3.13 18.23
CA GLN A 499 24.29 4.21 18.86
C GLN A 499 23.91 4.47 20.33
N GLY A 500 22.67 4.19 20.73
CA GLY A 500 22.17 4.44 22.09
C GLY A 500 22.33 3.23 22.99
N GLY A 501 23.42 3.12 23.75
CA GLY A 501 23.67 2.00 24.67
C GLY A 501 22.51 1.67 25.62
N GLY A 502 21.66 0.71 25.23
CA GLY A 502 20.74 -0.09 26.05
C GLY A 502 19.69 0.64 26.91
N GLN A 503 19.52 1.96 26.79
CA GLN A 503 18.56 2.71 27.61
C GLN A 503 17.20 2.97 26.94
N TYR A 504 17.07 2.65 25.65
CA TYR A 504 15.88 2.98 24.88
C TYR A 504 15.16 1.71 24.42
N THR A 505 13.83 1.73 24.55
CA THR A 505 12.97 0.65 24.05
C THR A 505 12.69 1.00 22.60
N ASP A 506 13.11 0.12 21.70
CA ASP A 506 12.82 0.27 20.28
C ASP A 506 11.34 -0.06 20.04
N ALA A 507 10.49 0.97 19.98
CA ALA A 507 9.06 0.76 19.77
C ALA A 507 8.71 0.38 18.33
N LEU A 508 9.67 0.42 17.39
CA LEU A 508 9.45 -0.10 16.05
C LEU A 508 9.69 -1.61 15.97
N ALA A 509 10.33 -2.23 16.97
CA ALA A 509 10.62 -3.66 16.99
C ALA A 509 9.41 -4.57 16.67
N PRO A 510 8.18 -4.32 17.19
CA PRO A 510 7.01 -5.14 16.84
C PRO A 510 6.66 -5.15 15.35
N TYR A 511 6.99 -4.06 14.64
CA TYR A 511 6.71 -3.89 13.21
C TYR A 511 7.83 -4.46 12.33
N ILE A 512 9.03 -4.62 12.89
CA ILE A 512 10.15 -5.22 12.16
C ILE A 512 9.91 -6.69 11.93
N ASP A 513 9.25 -7.41 12.84
CA ASP A 513 8.90 -8.81 12.60
C ASP A 513 8.00 -8.95 11.37
N ASP A 514 7.00 -8.08 11.20
CA ASP A 514 6.09 -8.11 10.04
C ASP A 514 6.81 -7.86 8.70
N VAL A 515 7.98 -7.22 8.72
CA VAL A 515 8.84 -7.05 7.53
C VAL A 515 9.82 -8.20 7.39
N ALA A 516 10.53 -8.56 8.46
CA ALA A 516 11.60 -9.53 8.46
C ALA A 516 11.09 -10.99 8.37
N SER A 517 9.82 -11.24 8.73
CA SER A 517 9.15 -12.54 8.59
C SER A 517 8.46 -12.72 7.23
N ASP A 518 8.37 -11.68 6.40
CA ASP A 518 7.66 -11.73 5.12
C ASP A 518 8.49 -12.44 4.05
N PRO A 519 8.07 -13.63 3.57
CA PRO A 519 8.91 -14.46 2.71
C PRO A 519 9.21 -13.81 1.35
N ALA A 520 8.34 -12.94 0.85
CA ALA A 520 8.52 -12.27 -0.43
C ALA A 520 9.55 -11.14 -0.32
N PHE A 521 9.47 -10.33 0.74
CA PHE A 521 10.48 -9.31 1.03
C PHE A 521 11.86 -9.94 1.28
N VAL A 522 11.91 -11.03 2.05
CA VAL A 522 13.16 -11.73 2.36
C VAL A 522 13.80 -12.37 1.12
N ASP A 523 13.00 -13.02 0.25
CA ASP A 523 13.49 -13.52 -1.04
C ASP A 523 14.12 -12.38 -1.88
N TRP A 524 13.43 -11.24 -1.97
CA TRP A 524 13.96 -10.07 -2.65
C TRP A 524 15.27 -9.58 -2.02
N TYR A 525 15.30 -9.41 -0.70
CA TYR A 525 16.48 -8.91 0.02
C TYR A 525 17.69 -9.82 -0.19
N MET A 526 17.50 -11.14 -0.15
CA MET A 526 18.59 -12.11 -0.36
C MET A 526 19.15 -12.04 -1.78
N ARG A 527 18.29 -11.88 -2.79
CA ARG A 527 18.74 -11.77 -4.20
C ARG A 527 19.57 -10.52 -4.49
N HIS A 528 19.31 -9.45 -3.74
CA HIS A 528 20.01 -8.17 -3.87
C HIS A 528 21.14 -8.02 -2.83
N THR A 529 21.48 -9.10 -2.13
CA THR A 529 22.56 -9.04 -1.15
C THR A 529 23.90 -8.77 -1.81
N GLY A 530 24.56 -7.68 -1.41
CA GLY A 530 25.78 -7.15 -2.02
C GLY A 530 25.54 -6.04 -3.05
N ASP A 531 24.28 -5.73 -3.35
CA ASP A 531 23.89 -4.57 -4.15
C ASP A 531 23.78 -3.31 -3.27
N GLU A 532 23.76 -2.15 -3.93
CA GLU A 532 23.52 -0.85 -3.30
C GLU A 532 22.21 -0.28 -3.87
N VAL A 533 21.22 -0.08 -3.00
CA VAL A 533 19.89 0.47 -3.36
C VAL A 533 19.72 1.79 -2.61
N ALA A 534 19.51 2.90 -3.32
CA ALA A 534 19.40 4.25 -2.73
C ALA A 534 20.56 4.66 -1.79
N GLY A 535 21.78 4.20 -2.11
CA GLY A 535 22.96 4.44 -1.29
C GLY A 535 23.06 3.54 -0.05
N ILE A 536 22.17 2.55 0.07
CA ILE A 536 22.11 1.60 1.18
C ILE A 536 22.71 0.29 0.74
N ASP A 537 23.76 -0.14 1.46
CA ASP A 537 24.37 -1.45 1.28
C ASP A 537 23.41 -2.55 1.77
N ILE A 538 22.92 -3.37 0.84
CA ILE A 538 22.07 -4.52 1.14
C ILE A 538 22.98 -5.65 1.63
N SER A 539 23.35 -5.55 2.90
CA SER A 539 24.28 -6.48 3.53
C SER A 539 23.55 -7.54 4.36
N ARG A 540 24.17 -8.73 4.44
CA ARG A 540 23.71 -9.81 5.33
C ARG A 540 23.76 -9.40 6.80
N SER A 541 24.68 -8.51 7.17
CA SER A 541 24.75 -7.97 8.54
C SER A 541 23.53 -7.11 8.88
N ASN A 542 23.07 -6.28 7.93
CA ASN A 542 21.87 -5.46 8.15
C ASN A 542 20.63 -6.36 8.28
N PHE A 543 20.51 -7.37 7.42
CA PHE A 543 19.39 -8.32 7.52
C PHE A 543 19.40 -9.12 8.82
N ARG A 544 20.58 -9.57 9.26
CA ARG A 544 20.72 -10.22 10.57
C ARG A 544 20.21 -9.33 11.70
N ASP A 545 20.53 -8.04 11.66
CA ASP A 545 20.05 -7.11 12.69
C ASP A 545 18.52 -6.94 12.62
N LEU A 546 17.91 -6.96 11.43
CA LEU A 546 16.44 -7.02 11.29
C LEU A 546 15.84 -8.27 11.94
N LEU A 547 16.37 -9.46 11.64
CA LEU A 547 15.90 -10.72 12.24
C LEU A 547 16.02 -10.72 13.77
N ARG A 548 17.17 -10.25 14.29
CA ARG A 548 17.40 -10.18 15.73
C ARG A 548 16.41 -9.25 16.41
N ASP A 549 16.21 -8.08 15.82
CA ASP A 549 15.43 -7.04 16.47
C ASP A 549 13.91 -7.27 16.32
N GLY A 550 13.47 -7.99 15.28
CA GLY A 550 12.09 -8.46 15.13
C GLY A 550 11.71 -9.67 15.99
N ASP A 551 12.67 -10.31 16.66
CA ASP A 551 12.45 -11.62 17.34
C ASP A 551 11.90 -12.69 16.38
N THR A 552 12.30 -12.60 15.10
CA THR A 552 11.79 -13.47 14.04
C THR A 552 12.24 -14.91 14.25
N ASP A 553 11.30 -15.85 14.18
CA ASP A 553 11.60 -17.28 14.14
C ASP A 553 12.26 -17.63 12.80
N VAL A 554 13.60 -17.58 12.79
CA VAL A 554 14.40 -17.80 11.59
C VAL A 554 14.11 -19.14 10.95
N ASP A 555 13.89 -20.20 11.75
CA ASP A 555 13.66 -21.54 11.20
C ASP A 555 12.32 -21.59 10.44
N GLN A 556 11.28 -20.95 10.98
CA GLN A 556 9.99 -20.80 10.32
C GLN A 556 10.07 -19.87 9.10
N LEU A 557 10.82 -18.76 9.19
CA LEU A 557 11.02 -17.86 8.06
C LEU A 557 11.68 -18.57 6.87
N VAL A 558 12.77 -19.31 7.09
CA VAL A 558 13.41 -20.04 5.99
C VAL A 558 12.44 -21.04 5.37
N ALA A 559 11.63 -21.73 6.18
CA ALA A 559 10.59 -22.62 5.68
C ALA A 559 9.59 -21.89 4.77
N ASP A 560 9.16 -20.69 5.16
CA ASP A 560 8.18 -19.89 4.43
C ASP A 560 8.76 -19.26 3.16
N VAL A 561 10.02 -18.79 3.19
CA VAL A 561 10.73 -18.30 1.99
C VAL A 561 10.88 -19.42 0.96
N ILE A 562 11.25 -20.62 1.38
CA ILE A 562 11.36 -21.77 0.49
C ILE A 562 10.00 -22.08 -0.13
N ARG A 563 8.93 -22.19 0.66
CA ARG A 563 7.58 -22.43 0.13
C ARG A 563 7.18 -21.37 -0.89
N TYR A 564 7.42 -20.10 -0.57
CA TYR A 564 7.14 -18.97 -1.45
C TYR A 564 7.85 -19.08 -2.81
N GLN A 565 9.16 -19.32 -2.83
CA GLN A 565 9.94 -19.48 -4.06
C GLN A 565 9.46 -20.67 -4.89
N LEU A 566 9.13 -21.77 -4.21
CA LEU A 566 8.64 -22.98 -4.85
C LEU A 566 7.26 -22.78 -5.49
N ASP A 567 6.34 -22.09 -4.82
CA ASP A 567 5.02 -21.76 -5.35
C ASP A 567 5.10 -20.82 -6.56
N ARG A 568 6.11 -19.94 -6.60
CA ARG A 568 6.41 -19.07 -7.74
C ARG A 568 7.09 -19.81 -8.92
N GLY A 569 7.51 -21.05 -8.70
CA GLY A 569 8.20 -21.87 -9.70
C GLY A 569 9.65 -21.44 -9.95
N ASP A 570 10.32 -20.90 -8.94
CA ASP A 570 11.74 -20.56 -9.05
C ASP A 570 12.61 -21.81 -9.29
N SER A 571 13.78 -21.60 -9.92
CA SER A 571 14.72 -22.70 -10.18
C SER A 571 15.35 -23.22 -8.88
N ASP A 572 15.68 -24.50 -8.83
CA ASP A 572 16.40 -25.12 -7.72
C ASP A 572 17.70 -24.40 -7.33
N VAL A 573 18.43 -23.83 -8.30
CA VAL A 573 19.62 -23.01 -8.04
C VAL A 573 19.28 -21.74 -7.26
N ALA A 574 18.18 -21.06 -7.61
CA ALA A 574 17.76 -19.85 -6.91
C ALA A 574 17.36 -20.17 -5.47
N VAL A 575 16.61 -21.25 -5.27
CA VAL A 575 16.23 -21.73 -3.92
C VAL A 575 17.46 -22.13 -3.11
N ALA A 576 18.42 -22.83 -3.73
CA ALA A 576 19.68 -23.22 -3.10
C ALA A 576 20.52 -22.02 -2.66
N ASN A 577 20.59 -20.96 -3.47
CA ASN A 577 21.31 -19.73 -3.14
C ASN A 577 20.68 -19.01 -1.95
N THR A 578 19.36 -18.76 -2.02
CA THR A 578 18.61 -18.12 -0.93
C THR A 578 18.70 -18.91 0.36
N LEU A 579 18.64 -20.24 0.29
CA LEU A 579 18.87 -21.10 1.44
C LEU A 579 20.28 -20.89 2.02
N GLY A 580 21.33 -20.91 1.20
CA GLY A 580 22.71 -20.66 1.66
C GLY A 580 22.86 -19.29 2.34
N ASP A 581 22.23 -18.25 1.80
CA ASP A 581 22.26 -16.89 2.35
C ASP A 581 21.51 -16.77 3.68
N LEU A 582 20.31 -17.34 3.76
CA LEU A 582 19.55 -17.42 5.01
C LEU A 582 20.32 -18.23 6.05
N MET A 583 21.00 -19.31 5.62
CA MET A 583 21.78 -20.12 6.52
C MET A 583 22.90 -19.32 7.19
N ARG A 584 23.55 -18.47 6.41
CA ARG A 584 24.58 -17.57 6.90
C ARG A 584 24.03 -16.48 7.82
N ALA A 585 22.89 -15.89 7.50
CA ALA A 585 22.26 -14.87 8.35
C ALA A 585 22.02 -15.43 9.77
N GLN A 586 21.59 -16.69 9.87
CA GLN A 586 21.43 -17.41 11.13
C GLN A 586 22.77 -17.71 11.83
N ASP A 587 23.79 -18.18 11.10
CA ASP A 587 25.14 -18.38 11.66
C ASP A 587 25.68 -17.07 12.28
N LEU A 588 25.39 -15.91 11.66
CA LEU A 588 25.79 -14.61 12.18
C LEU A 588 25.00 -14.16 13.43
N LEU A 589 23.79 -14.67 13.66
CA LEU A 589 23.03 -14.45 14.90
C LEU A 589 23.65 -15.19 16.10
N GLY A 590 24.55 -16.15 15.84
CA GLY A 590 25.13 -17.00 16.87
C GLY A 590 24.15 -18.07 17.38
N ASN A 591 23.02 -18.24 16.70
CA ASN A 591 22.07 -19.32 16.95
C ASN A 591 22.46 -20.49 16.05
N GLU A 592 22.63 -21.67 16.65
CA GLU A 592 22.74 -22.89 15.87
C GLU A 592 21.45 -23.11 15.10
N MET A 593 21.59 -23.29 13.80
CA MET A 593 20.48 -23.57 12.91
C MET A 593 19.73 -24.82 13.31
N ASN A 594 18.41 -24.76 13.36
CA ASN A 594 17.62 -25.98 13.45
C ASN A 594 17.50 -26.64 12.07
N LEU A 595 18.59 -27.31 11.68
CA LEU A 595 18.66 -28.07 10.43
C LEU A 595 17.51 -29.08 10.29
N ALA A 596 16.96 -29.56 11.40
CA ALA A 596 15.80 -30.46 11.38
C ALA A 596 14.53 -29.73 10.93
N THR A 597 14.26 -28.53 11.46
CA THR A 597 13.12 -27.70 11.01
C THR A 597 13.22 -27.37 9.53
N LEU A 598 14.41 -26.99 9.06
CA LEU A 598 14.64 -26.69 7.65
C LEU A 598 14.46 -27.90 6.73
N THR A 599 15.08 -29.03 7.11
CA THR A 599 14.97 -30.27 6.33
C THR A 599 13.53 -30.75 6.26
N LYS A 600 12.79 -30.61 7.36
CA LYS A 600 11.35 -30.90 7.40
C LYS A 600 10.55 -29.95 6.51
N ALA A 601 10.80 -28.65 6.55
CA ALA A 601 10.10 -27.69 5.70
C ALA A 601 10.28 -27.99 4.20
N LEU A 602 11.50 -28.32 3.79
CA LEU A 602 11.81 -28.74 2.42
C LEU A 602 11.14 -30.07 2.06
N ALA A 603 11.12 -31.03 2.98
CA ALA A 603 10.43 -32.30 2.77
C ALA A 603 8.91 -32.11 2.64
N ASP A 604 8.30 -31.28 3.50
CA ASP A 604 6.88 -30.93 3.46
C ASP A 604 6.52 -30.19 2.16
N ALA A 605 7.37 -29.27 1.69
CA ALA A 605 7.19 -28.58 0.42
C ALA A 605 7.38 -29.52 -0.80
N GLY A 606 8.34 -30.44 -0.72
CA GLY A 606 8.47 -31.51 -1.71
C GLY A 606 7.21 -32.39 -1.75
N LEU A 607 6.66 -32.74 -0.59
CA LEU A 607 5.43 -33.54 -0.48
C LEU A 607 4.19 -32.81 -1.02
N SER A 608 4.08 -31.48 -0.89
CA SER A 608 2.93 -30.71 -1.39
C SER A 608 2.89 -30.60 -2.91
N LEU A 609 4.05 -30.58 -3.58
CA LEU A 609 4.18 -30.48 -5.03
C LEU A 609 4.11 -31.83 -5.75
N LEU A 610 4.24 -32.92 -5.01
CA LEU A 610 4.15 -34.28 -5.51
C LEU A 610 2.68 -34.67 -5.79
N ASP A 611 2.12 -34.13 -6.86
CA ASP A 611 0.86 -34.62 -7.46
C ASP A 611 1.14 -35.93 -8.23
N LEU A 612 1.56 -36.95 -7.47
CA LEU A 612 2.26 -38.10 -8.01
C LEU A 612 1.33 -39.08 -8.74
N PRO A 613 1.70 -39.52 -9.96
CA PRO A 613 1.11 -40.70 -10.56
C PRO A 613 1.26 -41.93 -9.64
N PRO A 614 0.32 -42.88 -9.67
CA PRO A 614 0.45 -44.13 -8.92
C PRO A 614 1.70 -44.90 -9.36
N GLY A 615 2.74 -44.89 -8.51
CA GLY A 615 4.03 -45.52 -8.78
C GLY A 615 5.19 -44.98 -7.95
N VAL A 616 5.15 -43.71 -7.53
CA VAL A 616 6.25 -43.03 -6.82
C VAL A 616 6.12 -43.16 -5.29
N SER A 617 5.78 -44.36 -4.80
CA SER A 617 5.49 -44.57 -3.37
C SER A 617 6.72 -44.43 -2.48
N GLN A 618 7.91 -44.78 -3.00
CA GLN A 618 9.14 -44.81 -2.21
C GLN A 618 9.69 -43.42 -1.93
N VAL A 619 9.62 -42.49 -2.89
CA VAL A 619 10.06 -41.10 -2.66
C VAL A 619 9.19 -40.41 -1.65
N LYS A 620 7.87 -40.62 -1.74
CA LYS A 620 6.93 -40.13 -0.74
C LYS A 620 7.26 -40.69 0.64
N SER A 621 7.47 -42.00 0.76
CA SER A 621 7.87 -42.63 2.02
C SER A 621 9.20 -42.10 2.56
N VAL A 622 10.19 -41.84 1.71
CA VAL A 622 11.47 -41.25 2.10
C VAL A 622 11.31 -39.80 2.53
N LEU A 623 10.55 -38.97 1.82
CA LEU A 623 10.28 -37.58 2.24
C LEU A 623 9.47 -37.54 3.54
N GLU A 624 8.48 -38.42 3.71
CA GLU A 624 7.73 -38.60 4.96
C GLU A 624 8.65 -39.07 6.10
N ALA A 625 9.61 -39.95 5.81
CA ALA A 625 10.62 -40.41 6.76
C ALA A 625 11.61 -39.30 7.13
N ILE A 626 12.05 -38.49 6.17
CA ILE A 626 12.89 -37.30 6.41
C ILE A 626 12.14 -36.31 7.29
N ALA A 627 10.91 -35.95 6.92
CA ALA A 627 10.06 -35.05 7.71
C ALA A 627 9.78 -35.60 9.13
N GLY A 628 9.67 -36.92 9.27
CA GLY A 628 9.37 -37.60 10.53
C GLY A 628 10.57 -37.89 11.44
N GLU A 629 11.75 -38.20 10.90
CA GLU A 629 12.94 -38.58 11.66
C GLU A 629 13.79 -37.37 12.06
N TYR A 630 13.87 -36.33 11.22
CA TYR A 630 14.65 -35.14 11.60
C TYR A 630 14.03 -34.42 12.81
N GLY A 631 12.70 -34.45 12.97
CA GLY A 631 12.05 -34.04 14.22
C GLY A 631 12.36 -34.92 15.44
N ARG A 632 12.94 -36.12 15.27
CA ARG A 632 13.43 -36.97 16.36
C ARG A 632 14.93 -36.81 16.63
N MET A 633 15.74 -36.50 15.61
CA MET A 633 17.18 -36.25 15.77
C MET A 633 17.48 -35.06 16.70
N GLU A 634 16.57 -34.10 16.80
CA GLU A 634 16.61 -33.00 17.76
C GLU A 634 16.55 -33.48 19.23
N ALA A 635 15.91 -34.62 19.49
CA ALA A 635 15.69 -35.14 20.84
C ALA A 635 16.77 -36.12 21.33
N ILE A 636 17.63 -36.64 20.45
CA ILE A 636 18.38 -37.88 20.73
C ILE A 636 19.90 -37.72 20.81
N ASP A 637 20.55 -36.73 20.19
CA ASP A 637 22.03 -36.72 20.18
C ASP A 637 22.68 -35.33 20.18
N ALA A 638 22.91 -34.77 21.37
CA ALA A 638 23.75 -33.58 21.57
C ALA A 638 25.26 -33.89 21.55
N ASP A 639 25.66 -35.16 21.35
CA ASP A 639 27.05 -35.65 21.45
C ASP A 639 27.69 -36.00 20.07
N SER A 640 26.96 -35.85 18.96
CA SER A 640 27.50 -36.10 17.60
C SER A 640 28.28 -34.90 17.06
N ASP A 641 29.29 -35.13 16.22
CA ASP A 641 30.08 -34.10 15.53
C ASP A 641 29.16 -33.21 14.65
N ASP A 642 29.04 -31.92 14.98
CA ASP A 642 28.08 -30.98 14.37
C ASP A 642 28.27 -30.88 12.84
N ASP A 643 29.51 -31.01 12.38
CA ASP A 643 29.86 -30.97 10.96
C ASP A 643 29.26 -32.15 10.17
N GLU A 644 29.23 -33.36 10.77
CA GLU A 644 28.66 -34.55 10.12
C GLU A 644 27.14 -34.43 10.00
N ARG A 645 26.48 -33.90 11.05
CA ARG A 645 25.03 -33.64 11.03
C ARG A 645 24.65 -32.58 10.01
N ALA A 646 25.39 -31.48 9.94
CA ALA A 646 25.19 -30.43 8.95
C ALA A 646 25.30 -30.97 7.52
N ALA A 647 26.36 -31.74 7.24
CA ALA A 647 26.57 -32.32 5.92
C ALA A 647 25.45 -33.32 5.52
N LYS A 648 24.94 -34.11 6.48
CA LYS A 648 23.82 -35.03 6.24
C LYS A 648 22.52 -34.29 5.94
N ALA A 649 22.17 -33.29 6.74
CA ALA A 649 20.98 -32.46 6.53
C ALA A 649 21.03 -31.75 5.17
N GLN A 650 22.15 -31.12 4.82
CA GLN A 650 22.33 -30.46 3.52
C GLN A 650 22.16 -31.41 2.33
N LYS A 651 22.65 -32.66 2.41
CA LYS A 651 22.44 -33.66 1.34
C LYS A 651 20.97 -34.06 1.22
N ALA A 652 20.25 -34.19 2.33
CA ALA A 652 18.81 -34.42 2.33
C ALA A 652 18.06 -33.23 1.72
N MET A 653 18.45 -31.99 2.03
CA MET A 653 17.90 -30.77 1.43
C MET A 653 18.11 -30.73 -0.09
N VAL A 654 19.33 -31.01 -0.56
CA VAL A 654 19.66 -31.08 -1.99
C VAL A 654 18.81 -32.12 -2.73
N PHE A 655 18.58 -33.27 -2.10
CA PHE A 655 17.68 -34.28 -2.65
C PHE A 655 16.24 -33.79 -2.74
N ALA A 656 15.72 -33.15 -1.69
CA ALA A 656 14.36 -32.59 -1.68
C ALA A 656 14.19 -31.52 -2.77
N LEU A 657 15.17 -30.61 -2.93
CA LEU A 657 15.21 -29.61 -4.00
C LEU A 657 15.21 -30.26 -5.39
N TYR A 658 15.99 -31.32 -5.60
CA TYR A 658 16.01 -32.04 -6.85
C TYR A 658 14.64 -32.67 -7.17
N VAL A 659 14.05 -33.36 -6.19
CA VAL A 659 12.74 -34.00 -6.36
C VAL A 659 11.68 -32.98 -6.77
N GLN A 660 11.74 -31.80 -6.16
CA GLN A 660 10.85 -30.70 -6.48
C GLN A 660 11.07 -30.20 -7.91
N SER A 661 12.31 -29.87 -8.30
CA SER A 661 12.57 -29.22 -9.60
C SER A 661 12.35 -30.16 -10.79
N HIS A 662 12.47 -31.47 -10.55
CA HIS A 662 12.33 -32.50 -11.58
C HIS A 662 10.98 -33.23 -11.54
N GLY A 663 10.13 -32.97 -10.53
CA GLY A 663 8.85 -33.65 -10.34
C GLY A 663 8.99 -35.15 -10.05
N GLY A 664 10.14 -35.59 -9.55
CA GLY A 664 10.48 -37.00 -9.35
C GLY A 664 11.90 -37.20 -8.84
N PRO A 665 12.23 -38.42 -8.36
CA PRO A 665 13.53 -38.66 -7.74
C PRO A 665 14.66 -38.66 -8.77
N PRO A 666 15.91 -38.45 -8.31
CA PRO A 666 17.11 -38.69 -9.11
C PRO A 666 17.08 -40.04 -9.85
N PRO A 667 17.50 -40.12 -11.12
CA PRO A 667 17.49 -41.37 -11.89
C PRO A 667 18.27 -42.50 -11.22
N GLY A 668 17.58 -43.59 -10.86
CA GLY A 668 18.19 -44.76 -10.20
C GLY A 668 18.00 -44.80 -8.67
N PHE A 669 17.40 -43.76 -8.08
CA PHE A 669 17.13 -43.72 -6.64
C PHE A 669 16.20 -44.84 -6.16
N GLU A 670 15.07 -45.08 -6.82
CA GLU A 670 14.12 -46.12 -6.39
C GLU A 670 14.72 -47.53 -6.47
N ASP A 671 15.51 -47.81 -7.52
CA ASP A 671 16.24 -49.07 -7.66
C ASP A 671 17.24 -49.24 -6.51
N PHE A 672 18.00 -48.18 -6.19
CA PHE A 672 18.95 -48.16 -5.10
C PHE A 672 18.27 -48.42 -3.74
N VAL A 673 17.20 -47.69 -3.44
CA VAL A 673 16.40 -47.84 -2.21
C VAL A 673 15.85 -49.25 -2.08
N THR A 674 15.35 -49.82 -3.17
CA THR A 674 14.83 -51.19 -3.21
C THR A 674 15.93 -52.23 -3.01
N GLU A 675 17.09 -52.06 -3.65
CA GLU A 675 18.23 -52.98 -3.55
C GLU A 675 18.81 -53.02 -2.13
N HIS A 676 18.86 -51.85 -1.46
CA HIS A 676 19.47 -51.69 -0.14
C HIS A 676 18.45 -51.80 1.01
N GLY A 677 17.15 -51.85 0.71
CA GLY A 677 16.09 -51.98 1.71
C GLY A 677 15.84 -50.71 2.52
N LEU A 678 16.02 -49.54 1.91
CA LEU A 678 16.00 -48.21 2.54
C LEU A 678 14.64 -47.49 2.39
N GLY A 679 13.55 -48.21 2.14
CA GLY A 679 12.27 -47.64 1.67
C GLY A 679 11.62 -46.62 2.61
N ASP A 680 11.92 -46.71 3.91
CA ASP A 680 11.45 -45.80 4.95
C ASP A 680 12.64 -45.21 5.73
N ASP A 681 13.85 -45.27 5.15
CA ASP A 681 15.08 -44.82 5.80
C ASP A 681 15.36 -43.35 5.44
N PRO A 682 15.43 -42.43 6.43
CA PRO A 682 15.74 -41.03 6.21
C PRO A 682 17.18 -40.79 5.72
N ASP A 683 18.09 -41.76 5.92
CA ASP A 683 19.46 -41.70 5.40
C ASP A 683 19.56 -42.14 3.93
N ALA A 684 18.47 -42.64 3.32
CA ALA A 684 18.46 -43.11 1.94
C ALA A 684 18.97 -42.07 0.91
N PRO A 685 18.61 -40.77 0.97
CA PRO A 685 19.18 -39.77 0.08
C PRO A 685 20.69 -39.60 0.23
N ILE A 686 21.19 -39.72 1.46
CA ILE A 686 22.61 -39.52 1.79
C ILE A 686 23.42 -40.69 1.25
N GLU A 687 22.97 -41.92 1.52
CA GLU A 687 23.60 -43.12 0.98
C GLU A 687 23.58 -43.13 -0.55
N TYR A 688 22.46 -42.70 -1.13
CA TYR A 688 22.34 -42.57 -2.58
C TYR A 688 23.30 -41.52 -3.15
N TYR A 689 23.43 -40.36 -2.50
CA TYR A 689 24.39 -39.32 -2.89
C TYR A 689 25.82 -39.86 -2.93
N GLU A 690 26.24 -40.60 -1.90
CA GLU A 690 27.58 -41.21 -1.87
C GLU A 690 27.73 -42.35 -2.91
N HIS A 691 26.66 -43.07 -3.22
CA HIS A 691 26.65 -44.08 -4.26
C HIS A 691 26.89 -43.47 -5.65
N ILE A 692 26.15 -42.42 -6.02
CA ILE A 692 26.30 -41.77 -7.33
C ILE A 692 27.59 -40.94 -7.42
N ARG A 693 28.12 -40.44 -6.29
CA ARG A 693 29.42 -39.77 -6.23
C ARG A 693 30.56 -40.66 -6.73
N GLN A 694 30.51 -41.96 -6.42
CA GLN A 694 31.51 -42.91 -6.91
C GLN A 694 31.40 -43.17 -8.42
N GLN A 695 30.23 -42.87 -9.01
CA GLN A 695 29.96 -43.05 -10.43
C GLN A 695 30.30 -41.82 -11.28
N ASP A 696 30.40 -40.64 -10.66
CA ASP A 696 30.67 -39.34 -11.31
C ASP A 696 29.76 -39.09 -12.53
N ASN A 697 28.46 -39.35 -12.35
CA ASN A 697 27.46 -39.22 -13.42
C ASN A 697 26.83 -37.81 -13.44
N GLN A 698 26.02 -37.51 -14.46
CA GLN A 698 25.39 -36.20 -14.62
C GLN A 698 24.50 -35.81 -13.41
N THR A 699 23.79 -36.78 -12.84
CA THR A 699 22.94 -36.58 -11.65
C THR A 699 23.77 -36.19 -10.43
N TYR A 700 24.94 -36.80 -10.23
CA TYR A 700 25.88 -36.39 -9.19
C TYR A 700 26.39 -34.96 -9.42
N GLN A 701 26.76 -34.61 -10.65
CA GLN A 701 27.24 -33.24 -10.96
C GLN A 701 26.18 -32.18 -10.66
N GLU A 702 24.90 -32.49 -10.92
CA GLU A 702 23.79 -31.60 -10.62
C GLU A 702 23.52 -31.47 -9.12
N LEU A 703 23.45 -32.59 -8.39
CA LEU A 703 23.28 -32.58 -6.94
C LEU A 703 24.49 -31.93 -6.23
N SER A 704 25.71 -32.21 -6.69
CA SER A 704 26.93 -31.56 -6.20
C SER A 704 26.90 -30.07 -6.48
N ARG A 705 26.41 -29.63 -7.64
CA ARG A 705 26.25 -28.20 -7.93
C ARG A 705 25.29 -27.54 -6.95
N LEU A 706 24.13 -28.12 -6.67
CA LEU A 706 23.18 -27.58 -5.68
C LEU A 706 23.79 -27.55 -4.27
N TYR A 707 24.50 -28.62 -3.88
CA TYR A 707 25.24 -28.68 -2.62
C TYR A 707 26.30 -27.58 -2.52
N ASP A 708 27.06 -27.36 -3.59
CA ASP A 708 28.09 -26.32 -3.67
C ASP A 708 27.48 -24.91 -3.67
N GLN A 709 26.27 -24.71 -4.20
CA GLN A 709 25.57 -23.42 -4.15
C GLN A 709 25.10 -23.08 -2.72
N ILE A 710 24.49 -24.05 -2.01
CA ILE A 710 24.10 -23.88 -0.61
C ILE A 710 25.33 -23.53 0.25
N ASN A 711 26.42 -24.28 0.08
CA ASN A 711 27.67 -24.00 0.80
C ASN A 711 28.32 -22.70 0.35
N GLY A 712 28.28 -22.37 -0.95
CA GLY A 712 28.80 -21.11 -1.47
C GLY A 712 28.13 -19.90 -0.81
N GLY A 713 26.80 -19.85 -0.77
CA GLY A 713 26.07 -18.77 -0.08
C GLY A 713 26.39 -18.71 1.43
N ARG A 714 26.53 -19.88 2.07
CA ARG A 714 26.89 -19.99 3.49
C ARG A 714 28.32 -19.51 3.77
N ASP A 715 29.27 -19.86 2.91
CA ASP A 715 30.71 -19.73 3.12
C ASP A 715 31.34 -18.49 2.46
N ASP A 716 30.68 -17.83 1.49
CA ASP A 716 31.29 -16.77 0.67
C ASP A 716 31.70 -15.52 1.49
N ALA A 717 32.99 -15.47 1.82
CA ALA A 717 33.78 -14.35 2.37
C ALA A 717 33.47 -13.89 3.80
N LEU A 718 34.13 -14.56 4.76
CA LEU A 718 34.90 -13.90 5.82
C LEU A 718 36.07 -13.08 5.26
#